data_AF-A0A1D6GJ36-F1
#
_entry.id   AF-A0A1D6GJ36-F1
#
_cell.length_a   1.000
_cell.length_b   1.000
_cell.length_c   1.000
_cell.angle_alpha   90.00
_cell.angle_beta   90.00
_cell.angle_gamma   90.00
#
_symmetry.space_group_name_H-M   'P 1'
#
loop_
_entity.id
_entity.type
_entity.pdbx_description
1 polymer ?
#
loop_
_entity_poly.entity_id
_entity_poly.type
_entity_poly.pdbx_seq_one_letter_code
_entity_poly.pdbx_strand_id
1 'polypeptide(L)'
;MPSRRALRRSPPPRQSPQAAADAKEAASPWLPSSSSTSSSSSSASALVRRSAAFSAAGPRGGSGTRVYPLRDFPGGDAAALGGAFRDNVRWLLKQWSCVPGSVSAWRALLSDERTGALVPVIAVEELAASSPLPLCDLCRCAGWSHHWVSKRKYHFIIPAVVDWDQPFRADGLLGHSEHLLHGLIHSNGFGHLLTLRGRVGGSTFLSGCQIMDIWDQLCTALRVRAVSVVDLTQKYSVDLRLLLGVAQSKTWFTRWGYCLAKGCFSVSRSTYTAALEALAALPVDCLRSRHVRRVVTIYRRLSSKPLVTVREFLLCLLDWKHREPPLSPPPVKASSRLMFLLPKSCMMKRPRQPCQRFEDVVDLLECRWSKKRLLSAANVVVAKLREHADGTKITRQAVRDAARGGIGDTGLLDFVIKSLNNTVVGNHIVRRVPDPENRVLHFSLEEYAEPEPQPQADHELEPVELDAENTPPAVRWPNAAEAERDLRAVYRAMVGARSEAAQAVLDCKHWVKWWGLRDESDDQLRFLVEWRPQPWEATELTRPMPPGDIVVVPLHASIGELLVEAEHALRDTYCFFENFQAESLDGITGDKWDPVMLGGAESGDTIGVHGHGADMETGLRCQGGADAWEVQCVCGAQDDDGERMVACDACNVWHHTRCVGIADGAPVPPLFLCISCSGALMAAGPISG
;
A
#
# COMPACT_ATOMS: atom_id res chain seq x y z
N MET A 1 -6.21 43.89 24.59
CA MET A 1 -6.97 43.83 23.33
C MET A 1 -6.66 45.06 22.48
N PRO A 2 -5.78 44.96 21.47
CA PRO A 2 -5.88 45.76 20.26
C PRO A 2 -6.55 44.95 19.14
N SER A 3 -7.42 45.64 18.43
CA SER A 3 -8.37 45.14 17.44
C SER A 3 -7.69 44.62 16.17
N ARG A 4 -8.05 43.40 15.80
CA ARG A 4 -7.91 42.83 14.45
C ARG A 4 -8.84 43.58 13.50
N ARG A 5 -8.32 44.47 12.65
CA ARG A 5 -8.99 44.81 11.38
C ARG A 5 -7.99 45.38 10.36
N ALA A 6 -8.08 44.82 9.16
CA ALA A 6 -7.63 45.36 7.88
C ALA A 6 -6.16 45.15 7.45
N LEU A 7 -5.81 43.88 7.14
CA LEU A 7 -5.02 43.58 5.93
C LEU A 7 -5.58 42.30 5.28
N ARG A 8 -6.80 42.39 4.75
CA ARG A 8 -7.33 41.39 3.81
C ARG A 8 -6.67 41.65 2.44
N ARG A 9 -5.49 41.09 2.21
CA ARG A 9 -5.05 40.81 0.83
C ARG A 9 -5.77 39.53 0.41
N SER A 10 -6.73 39.66 -0.49
CA SER A 10 -7.35 38.53 -1.19
C SER A 10 -6.27 37.76 -1.95
N PRO A 11 -6.09 36.45 -1.68
CA PRO A 11 -5.15 35.64 -2.45
C PRO A 11 -5.62 35.51 -3.91
N PRO A 12 -4.70 35.31 -4.86
CA PRO A 12 -5.04 35.15 -6.27
C PRO A 12 -5.98 33.94 -6.46
N PRO A 13 -6.80 33.94 -7.52
CA PRO A 13 -7.81 32.91 -7.73
C PRO A 13 -7.13 31.53 -7.87
N ARG A 14 -7.47 30.62 -6.96
CA ARG A 14 -7.11 29.20 -7.03
C ARG A 14 -7.74 28.58 -8.27
N GLN A 15 -6.94 27.84 -9.05
CA GLN A 15 -7.49 26.85 -9.96
C GLN A 15 -8.30 25.85 -9.13
N SER A 16 -9.58 25.72 -9.45
CA SER A 16 -10.49 24.77 -8.82
C SER A 16 -9.98 23.33 -8.97
N PRO A 17 -10.23 22.41 -8.01
CA PRO A 17 -9.67 21.05 -8.00
C PRO A 17 -10.15 20.13 -9.14
N GLN A 18 -10.91 20.65 -10.11
CA GLN A 18 -11.44 19.90 -11.24
C GLN A 18 -10.33 19.37 -12.16
N ALA A 19 -9.21 20.10 -12.31
CA ALA A 19 -8.12 19.68 -13.21
C ALA A 19 -7.39 18.40 -12.75
N ALA A 20 -7.35 18.11 -11.45
CA ALA A 20 -6.72 16.88 -10.93
C ALA A 20 -7.68 15.66 -10.96
N ALA A 21 -8.99 15.90 -10.97
CA ALA A 21 -10.00 14.85 -11.10
C ALA A 21 -10.17 14.42 -12.57
N ASP A 22 -10.14 15.37 -13.51
CA ASP A 22 -10.31 15.10 -14.94
C ASP A 22 -9.18 14.23 -15.52
N ALA A 23 -7.96 14.31 -14.95
CA ALA A 23 -6.84 13.45 -15.34
C ALA A 23 -7.02 11.97 -14.94
N LYS A 24 -7.86 11.67 -13.94
CA LYS A 24 -8.21 10.30 -13.53
C LYS A 24 -9.45 9.77 -14.25
N GLU A 25 -10.33 10.64 -14.73
CA GLU A 25 -11.59 10.24 -15.37
C GLU A 25 -11.45 9.96 -16.88
N ALA A 26 -10.40 10.47 -17.53
CA ALA A 26 -10.12 10.19 -18.95
C ALA A 26 -9.57 8.77 -19.23
N ALA A 27 -9.32 7.95 -18.21
CA ALA A 27 -8.79 6.59 -18.35
C ALA A 27 -9.79 5.52 -17.85
N SER A 28 -10.99 5.47 -18.42
CA SER A 28 -11.89 4.31 -18.31
C SER A 28 -12.81 4.18 -19.52
N PRO A 29 -12.41 3.48 -20.60
CA PRO A 29 -13.32 3.06 -21.64
C PRO A 29 -13.88 1.68 -21.30
N TRP A 30 -15.05 1.64 -20.66
CA TRP A 30 -15.92 0.45 -20.68
C TRP A 30 -17.23 0.85 -21.36
N LEU A 31 -17.22 0.93 -22.69
CA LEU A 31 -18.43 0.82 -23.49
C LEU A 31 -18.55 -0.62 -24.01
N PRO A 32 -19.73 -1.24 -23.91
CA PRO A 32 -19.88 -2.68 -24.07
C PRO A 32 -19.95 -3.06 -25.55
N SER A 33 -19.02 -3.89 -26.01
CA SER A 33 -19.12 -4.52 -27.33
C SER A 33 -19.86 -5.84 -27.23
N SER A 34 -20.98 -5.85 -27.94
CA SER A 34 -21.81 -6.99 -28.28
C SER A 34 -21.04 -8.03 -29.09
N SER A 35 -21.46 -9.26 -28.86
CA SER A 35 -21.10 -10.48 -29.56
C SER A 35 -21.33 -10.39 -31.08
N SER A 36 -20.29 -10.64 -31.86
CA SER A 36 -20.44 -11.22 -33.19
C SER A 36 -19.27 -12.15 -33.50
N THR A 37 -19.68 -13.31 -33.97
CA THR A 37 -18.95 -14.55 -34.21
C THR A 37 -18.15 -14.57 -35.50
N SER A 38 -17.08 -15.39 -35.45
CA SER A 38 -16.58 -16.30 -36.49
C SER A 38 -15.82 -15.80 -37.73
N SER A 39 -14.90 -16.69 -38.14
CA SER A 39 -14.15 -16.80 -39.41
C SER A 39 -12.85 -15.95 -39.48
N SER A 40 -11.66 -16.52 -39.23
CA SER A 40 -10.86 -17.51 -39.97
C SER A 40 -9.82 -16.88 -40.91
N SER A 41 -8.62 -17.48 -40.87
CA SER A 41 -7.54 -17.49 -41.87
C SER A 41 -6.40 -16.45 -41.77
N SER A 42 -5.25 -16.99 -41.35
CA SER A 42 -4.00 -17.06 -42.10
C SER A 42 -3.03 -15.86 -42.18
N SER A 43 -1.86 -16.11 -41.59
CA SER A 43 -0.52 -15.82 -42.14
C SER A 43 -0.02 -14.37 -42.15
N ALA A 44 0.84 -14.05 -41.18
CA ALA A 44 2.05 -13.26 -41.43
C ALA A 44 3.10 -13.52 -40.33
N SER A 45 3.86 -14.60 -40.50
CA SER A 45 5.16 -14.77 -39.86
C SER A 45 6.14 -13.77 -40.50
N ALA A 46 6.56 -12.74 -39.78
CA ALA A 46 7.75 -11.96 -40.13
C ALA A 46 8.71 -11.98 -38.94
N LEU A 47 9.50 -13.04 -38.88
CA LEU A 47 10.66 -13.18 -38.01
C LEU A 47 11.70 -12.12 -38.40
N VAL A 48 11.84 -11.07 -37.59
CA VAL A 48 13.00 -10.17 -37.70
C VAL A 48 14.19 -10.87 -37.04
N ARG A 49 14.83 -11.77 -37.79
CA ARG A 49 16.21 -12.20 -37.54
C ARG A 49 17.13 -11.16 -38.19
N ARG A 50 17.54 -10.13 -37.44
CA ARG A 50 18.76 -9.38 -37.78
C ARG A 50 19.89 -9.92 -36.93
N SER A 51 20.70 -10.78 -37.55
CA SER A 51 22.02 -11.17 -37.05
C SER A 51 22.88 -9.91 -36.97
N ALA A 52 22.98 -9.31 -35.79
CA ALA A 52 23.97 -8.29 -35.52
C ALA A 52 24.96 -8.87 -34.51
N ALA A 53 26.07 -9.37 -35.04
CA ALA A 53 27.24 -9.73 -34.26
C ALA A 53 27.83 -8.46 -33.65
N PHE A 54 27.36 -8.06 -32.47
CA PHE A 54 28.00 -7.03 -31.66
C PHE A 54 28.76 -7.73 -30.53
N SER A 55 30.08 -7.75 -30.68
CA SER A 55 31.02 -8.28 -29.70
C SER A 55 30.91 -7.49 -28.41
N ALA A 56 30.58 -8.17 -27.31
CA ALA A 56 30.62 -7.65 -25.95
C ALA A 56 32.09 -7.49 -25.53
N ALA A 57 32.74 -6.39 -25.90
CA ALA A 57 34.06 -6.05 -25.37
C ALA A 57 34.39 -4.56 -25.56
N GLY A 58 34.46 -3.83 -24.42
CA GLY A 58 35.31 -2.66 -24.23
C GLY A 58 34.74 -1.28 -24.63
N PRO A 59 35.14 -0.21 -23.91
CA PRO A 59 34.70 1.14 -24.22
C PRO A 59 35.52 1.68 -25.40
N ARG A 60 34.91 1.73 -26.58
CA ARG A 60 35.40 2.53 -27.71
C ARG A 60 34.25 3.38 -28.22
N GLY A 61 34.47 4.70 -28.24
CA GLY A 61 33.48 5.74 -28.56
C GLY A 61 32.96 5.67 -29.99
N GLY A 62 32.14 4.66 -30.29
CA GLY A 62 31.29 4.60 -31.47
C GLY A 62 29.92 5.17 -31.14
N SER A 63 29.35 5.96 -32.06
CA SER A 63 28.01 6.59 -32.03
C SER A 63 26.82 5.60 -31.93
N GLY A 64 27.05 4.34 -31.55
CA GLY A 64 26.02 3.32 -31.41
C GLY A 64 25.37 3.34 -30.03
N THR A 65 24.07 3.07 -29.97
CA THR A 65 23.36 2.83 -28.72
C THR A 65 23.98 1.63 -27.98
N ARG A 66 24.39 1.84 -26.73
CA ARG A 66 24.99 0.79 -25.89
C ARG A 66 23.98 -0.31 -25.61
N VAL A 67 24.42 -1.56 -25.77
CA VAL A 67 23.62 -2.78 -25.53
C VAL A 67 24.18 -3.53 -24.33
N TYR A 68 23.32 -3.92 -23.41
CA TYR A 68 23.66 -4.69 -22.22
C TYR A 68 22.95 -6.05 -22.25
N PRO A 69 23.61 -7.16 -21.88
CA PRO A 69 22.90 -8.40 -21.57
C PRO A 69 21.90 -8.16 -20.43
N LEU A 70 20.70 -8.73 -20.53
CA LEU A 70 19.63 -8.54 -19.53
C LEU A 70 20.08 -8.82 -18.09
N ARG A 71 20.97 -9.80 -17.89
CA ARG A 71 21.47 -10.24 -16.58
C ARG A 71 22.59 -9.37 -16.01
N ASP A 72 23.30 -8.67 -16.89
CA ASP A 72 24.50 -7.91 -16.57
C ASP A 72 24.23 -6.40 -16.57
N PHE A 73 22.97 -5.95 -16.68
CA PHE A 73 22.60 -4.54 -16.65
C PHE A 73 22.76 -3.96 -15.23
N PRO A 74 23.29 -2.72 -15.04
CA PRO A 74 23.73 -1.73 -16.04
C PRO A 74 25.22 -1.82 -16.45
N GLY A 75 25.83 -3.00 -16.31
CA GLY A 75 27.21 -3.32 -16.68
C GLY A 75 28.11 -3.57 -15.46
N GLY A 76 29.15 -4.38 -15.62
CA GLY A 76 30.15 -4.63 -14.57
C GLY A 76 30.87 -3.35 -14.11
N ASP A 77 31.12 -2.41 -15.02
CA ASP A 77 31.72 -1.10 -14.71
C ASP A 77 30.88 -0.30 -13.71
N ALA A 78 29.54 -0.41 -13.80
CA ALA A 78 28.63 0.30 -12.91
C ALA A 78 28.62 -0.29 -11.50
N ALA A 79 29.01 -1.56 -11.33
CA ALA A 79 29.13 -2.19 -10.02
C ALA A 79 30.29 -1.61 -9.20
N ALA A 80 31.29 -1.01 -9.85
CA ALA A 80 32.43 -0.34 -9.21
C ALA A 80 32.13 1.10 -8.76
N LEU A 81 30.91 1.61 -8.99
CA LEU A 81 30.54 2.96 -8.59
C LEU A 81 30.45 3.06 -7.06
N GLY A 82 31.28 3.93 -6.49
CA GLY A 82 31.38 4.17 -5.04
C GLY A 82 30.75 5.48 -4.55
N GLY A 83 30.34 6.36 -5.47
CA GLY A 83 29.83 7.71 -5.16
C GLY A 83 28.35 7.75 -4.76
N ALA A 84 27.85 8.96 -4.52
CA ALA A 84 26.42 9.18 -4.29
C ALA A 84 25.60 8.98 -5.59
N PHE A 85 24.29 8.76 -5.45
CA PHE A 85 23.40 8.59 -6.60
C PHE A 85 23.54 9.72 -7.64
N ARG A 86 23.64 10.98 -7.20
CA ARG A 86 23.79 12.16 -8.06
C ARG A 86 24.99 12.08 -9.02
N ASP A 87 26.06 11.42 -8.62
CA ASP A 87 27.29 11.31 -9.41
C ASP A 87 27.24 10.06 -10.29
N ASN A 88 26.79 8.94 -9.72
CA ASN A 88 26.67 7.66 -10.40
C ASN A 88 25.69 7.73 -11.58
N VAL A 89 24.57 8.43 -11.41
CA VAL A 89 23.59 8.59 -12.50
C VAL A 89 24.17 9.39 -13.67
N ARG A 90 24.91 10.47 -13.39
CA ARG A 90 25.59 11.25 -14.45
C ARG A 90 26.62 10.42 -15.18
N TRP A 91 27.40 9.62 -14.46
CA TRP A 91 28.33 8.68 -15.06
C TRP A 91 27.61 7.70 -15.98
N LEU A 92 26.49 7.12 -15.53
CA LEU A 92 25.72 6.16 -16.32
C LEU A 92 25.15 6.81 -17.58
N LEU A 93 24.55 8.00 -17.49
CA LEU A 93 23.96 8.69 -18.64
C LEU A 93 25.01 9.06 -19.71
N LYS A 94 26.26 9.35 -19.31
CA LYS A 94 27.38 9.54 -20.25
C LYS A 94 27.71 8.27 -21.06
N GLN A 95 27.37 7.09 -20.54
CA GLN A 95 27.54 5.82 -21.24
C GLN A 95 26.42 5.53 -22.26
N TRP A 96 25.31 6.25 -22.18
CA TRP A 96 24.11 6.01 -22.99
C TRP A 96 24.04 7.00 -24.15
N SER A 97 23.30 6.64 -25.21
CA SER A 97 23.10 7.52 -26.36
C SER A 97 21.97 8.52 -26.06
N CYS A 98 22.19 9.82 -26.30
CA CYS A 98 21.12 10.82 -26.23
C CYS A 98 20.00 10.49 -27.22
N VAL A 99 18.75 10.66 -26.80
CA VAL A 99 17.59 10.48 -27.67
C VAL A 99 17.54 11.66 -28.67
N PRO A 100 17.44 11.39 -29.99
CA PRO A 100 17.34 12.46 -30.99
C PRO A 100 16.19 13.43 -30.68
N GLY A 101 16.49 14.73 -30.65
CA GLY A 101 15.50 15.78 -30.37
C GLY A 101 15.21 16.03 -28.89
N SER A 102 15.93 15.37 -27.97
CA SER A 102 15.87 15.66 -26.53
C SER A 102 17.27 15.85 -25.95
N VAL A 103 17.45 16.89 -25.13
CA VAL A 103 18.68 17.15 -24.38
C VAL A 103 18.70 16.49 -23.00
N SER A 104 17.55 16.02 -22.53
CA SER A 104 17.34 15.47 -21.20
C SER A 104 16.87 14.02 -21.22
N ALA A 105 17.07 13.31 -22.35
CA ALA A 105 16.71 11.90 -22.45
C ALA A 105 17.85 11.08 -23.05
N TRP A 106 18.12 9.92 -22.44
CA TRP A 106 19.16 8.98 -22.84
C TRP A 106 18.55 7.58 -23.01
N ARG A 107 19.12 6.81 -23.92
CA ARG A 107 18.66 5.47 -24.28
C ARG A 107 19.80 4.46 -24.25
N ALA A 108 19.51 3.28 -23.71
CA ALA A 108 20.26 2.05 -23.87
C ALA A 108 19.34 0.92 -24.33
N LEU A 109 19.92 -0.21 -24.74
CA LEU A 109 19.19 -1.42 -25.10
C LEU A 109 19.59 -2.58 -24.18
N LEU A 110 18.63 -3.42 -23.84
CA LEU A 110 18.83 -4.69 -23.16
C LEU A 110 18.66 -5.83 -24.15
N SER A 111 19.59 -6.77 -24.15
CA SER A 111 19.53 -7.98 -24.97
C SER A 111 19.03 -9.16 -24.14
N ASP A 112 17.91 -9.76 -24.54
CA ASP A 112 17.46 -11.06 -24.02
C ASP A 112 18.01 -12.18 -24.90
N GLU A 113 19.11 -12.80 -24.49
CA GLU A 113 19.77 -13.89 -25.23
C GLU A 113 18.83 -15.05 -25.57
N ARG A 114 17.80 -15.29 -24.74
CA ARG A 114 16.86 -16.40 -24.94
C ARG A 114 15.90 -16.15 -26.11
N THR A 115 15.50 -14.89 -26.32
CA THR A 115 14.54 -14.52 -27.38
C THR A 115 15.18 -13.80 -28.55
N GLY A 116 16.40 -13.28 -28.38
CA GLY A 116 17.04 -12.35 -29.30
C GLY A 116 16.40 -10.95 -29.30
N ALA A 117 15.48 -10.66 -28.38
CA ALA A 117 14.80 -9.38 -28.33
C ALA A 117 15.71 -8.27 -27.76
N LEU A 118 15.62 -7.08 -28.35
CA LEU A 118 16.25 -5.86 -27.85
C LEU A 118 15.20 -4.96 -27.21
N VAL A 119 15.29 -4.79 -25.90
CA VAL A 119 14.34 -3.99 -25.10
C VAL A 119 14.95 -2.62 -24.82
N PRO A 120 14.30 -1.50 -25.18
CA PRO A 120 14.79 -0.18 -24.84
C PRO A 120 14.62 0.14 -23.35
N VAL A 121 15.63 0.79 -22.78
CA VAL A 121 15.57 1.46 -21.48
C VAL A 121 15.89 2.93 -21.71
N ILE A 122 15.02 3.80 -21.21
CA ILE A 122 15.12 5.24 -21.38
C ILE A 122 15.25 5.87 -20.00
N ALA A 123 16.20 6.80 -19.87
CA ALA A 123 16.31 7.68 -18.73
C ALA A 123 15.91 9.10 -19.16
N VAL A 124 15.02 9.75 -18.41
CA VAL A 124 14.64 11.15 -18.63
C VAL A 124 14.98 11.95 -17.38
N GLU A 125 15.72 13.03 -17.55
CA GLU A 125 15.99 14.00 -16.49
C GLU A 125 14.92 15.10 -16.51
N GLU A 126 14.26 15.30 -15.38
CA GLU A 126 13.31 16.38 -15.12
C GLU A 126 13.96 17.38 -14.14
N LEU A 127 14.01 18.65 -14.53
CA LEU A 127 14.46 19.74 -13.67
C LEU A 127 13.28 20.35 -12.91
N ALA A 128 13.41 20.49 -11.59
CA ALA A 128 12.37 21.08 -10.76
C ALA A 128 12.01 22.50 -11.22
N ALA A 129 13.00 23.31 -11.61
CA ALA A 129 12.79 24.69 -12.06
C ALA A 129 11.96 24.82 -13.36
N SER A 130 11.96 23.79 -14.21
CA SER A 130 11.22 23.78 -15.48
C SER A 130 9.97 22.90 -15.45
N SER A 131 9.76 22.18 -14.35
CA SER A 131 8.63 21.27 -14.20
C SER A 131 7.36 22.01 -13.81
N PRO A 132 6.20 21.68 -14.41
CA PRO A 132 4.92 22.20 -13.94
C PRO A 132 4.55 21.67 -12.55
N LEU A 133 5.14 20.55 -12.12
CA LEU A 133 4.94 19.92 -10.81
C LEU A 133 6.30 19.68 -10.14
N PRO A 134 6.95 20.73 -9.61
CA PRO A 134 8.27 20.61 -9.01
C PRO A 134 8.28 19.71 -7.77
N LEU A 135 7.19 19.71 -7.00
CA LEU A 135 6.99 18.86 -5.83
C LEU A 135 6.64 17.43 -6.22
N CYS A 136 7.03 16.46 -5.40
CA CYS A 136 6.72 15.05 -5.61
C CYS A 136 5.57 14.60 -4.70
N ASP A 137 4.37 14.46 -5.25
CA ASP A 137 3.21 13.93 -4.51
C ASP A 137 3.47 12.52 -3.97
N LEU A 138 4.28 11.71 -4.65
CA LEU A 138 4.64 10.38 -4.17
C LEU A 138 5.53 10.45 -2.93
N CYS A 139 6.43 11.43 -2.83
CA CYS A 139 7.18 11.70 -1.60
C CYS A 139 6.22 12.07 -0.47
N ARG A 140 5.22 12.91 -0.75
CA ARG A 140 4.18 13.27 0.24
C ARG A 140 3.46 12.02 0.75
N CYS A 141 2.92 11.21 -0.15
CA CYS A 141 2.20 9.98 0.19
C CYS A 141 3.10 8.92 0.85
N ALA A 142 4.39 8.88 0.56
CA ALA A 142 5.34 7.94 1.16
C ALA A 142 5.74 8.31 2.60
N GLY A 143 5.39 9.51 3.08
CA GLY A 143 5.86 10.04 4.38
C GLY A 143 7.21 10.78 4.29
N TRP A 144 7.62 11.15 3.08
CA TRP A 144 8.84 11.92 2.79
C TRP A 144 8.52 13.39 2.47
N SER A 145 7.35 13.88 2.90
CA SER A 145 6.90 15.27 2.73
C SER A 145 7.86 16.30 3.34
N HIS A 146 8.58 15.92 4.38
CA HIS A 146 9.57 16.76 5.05
C HIS A 146 10.89 16.84 4.29
N HIS A 147 11.20 15.89 3.39
CA HIS A 147 12.45 15.88 2.63
C HIS A 147 12.63 17.14 1.79
N TRP A 148 13.87 17.61 1.63
CA TRP A 148 14.19 18.74 0.76
C TRP A 148 13.88 18.44 -0.71
N VAL A 149 13.46 19.46 -1.47
CA VAL A 149 13.19 19.30 -2.90
C VAL A 149 14.51 19.21 -3.68
N SER A 150 14.70 18.10 -4.39
CA SER A 150 15.83 17.91 -5.29
C SER A 150 15.69 18.75 -6.56
N LYS A 151 16.80 19.31 -7.05
CA LYS A 151 16.85 20.08 -8.31
C LYS A 151 16.51 19.22 -9.53
N ARG A 152 16.85 17.93 -9.47
CA ARG A 152 16.67 16.95 -10.56
C ARG A 152 15.93 15.71 -10.07
N LYS A 153 15.13 15.15 -10.96
CA LYS A 153 14.51 13.84 -10.83
C LYS A 153 14.81 13.04 -12.10
N TYR A 154 15.08 11.75 -11.97
CA TYR A 154 15.39 10.87 -13.09
C TYR A 154 14.29 9.81 -13.21
N HIS A 155 13.67 9.74 -14.38
CA HIS A 155 12.70 8.71 -14.72
C HIS A 155 13.38 7.61 -15.51
N PHE A 156 13.35 6.39 -15.00
CA PHE A 156 13.83 5.20 -15.69
C PHE A 156 12.63 4.41 -16.22
N ILE A 157 12.56 4.27 -17.54
CA ILE A 157 11.38 3.77 -18.24
C ILE A 157 11.75 2.62 -19.16
N ILE A 158 11.00 1.53 -19.06
CA ILE A 158 10.89 0.53 -20.12
C ILE A 158 9.52 0.75 -20.78
N PRO A 159 9.47 1.29 -22.01
CA PRO A 159 8.20 1.60 -22.67
C PRO A 159 7.46 0.33 -23.10
N ALA A 160 6.17 0.47 -23.39
CA ALA A 160 5.38 -0.60 -23.99
C ALA A 160 5.96 -1.01 -25.36
N VAL A 161 5.74 -2.26 -25.76
CA VAL A 161 6.29 -2.82 -27.01
C VAL A 161 5.89 -2.00 -28.24
N VAL A 162 4.69 -1.42 -28.22
CA VAL A 162 4.16 -0.56 -29.29
C VAL A 162 5.00 0.71 -29.51
N ASP A 163 5.75 1.15 -28.49
CA ASP A 163 6.48 2.41 -28.52
C ASP A 163 7.98 2.22 -28.79
N TRP A 164 8.50 0.99 -28.91
CA TRP A 164 9.95 0.74 -28.96
C TRP A 164 10.69 1.43 -30.11
N ASP A 165 10.00 1.68 -31.22
CA ASP A 165 10.52 2.29 -32.43
C ASP A 165 10.10 3.76 -32.60
N GLN A 166 9.29 4.32 -31.69
CA GLN A 166 8.80 5.68 -31.81
C GLN A 166 9.88 6.71 -31.40
N PRO A 167 10.09 7.80 -32.16
CA PRO A 167 10.89 8.93 -31.68
C PRO A 167 10.15 9.63 -30.52
N PHE A 168 10.61 9.41 -29.29
CA PHE A 168 10.04 10.04 -28.11
C PHE A 168 10.49 11.51 -27.98
N ARG A 169 9.54 12.41 -27.71
CA ARG A 169 9.85 13.65 -26.97
C ARG A 169 9.78 13.31 -25.47
N ALA A 170 10.70 13.84 -24.67
CA ALA A 170 10.78 13.57 -23.23
C ALA A 170 9.43 13.76 -22.50
N ASP A 171 8.76 14.87 -22.76
CA ASP A 171 7.46 15.21 -22.16
C ASP A 171 6.37 14.21 -22.55
N GLY A 172 6.40 13.72 -23.79
CA GLY A 172 5.47 12.71 -24.26
C GLY A 172 5.62 11.43 -23.44
N LEU A 173 6.84 10.93 -23.26
CA LEU A 173 7.09 9.68 -22.53
C LEU A 173 6.61 9.74 -21.07
N LEU A 174 6.82 10.87 -20.38
CA LEU A 174 6.38 11.04 -18.99
C LEU A 174 4.86 11.01 -18.82
N GLY A 175 4.09 11.40 -19.85
CA GLY A 175 2.63 11.39 -19.82
C GLY A 175 1.96 10.03 -20.11
N HIS A 176 2.71 9.03 -20.62
CA HIS A 176 2.13 7.73 -20.94
C HIS A 176 1.96 6.86 -19.69
N SER A 177 0.79 6.25 -19.52
CA SER A 177 0.50 5.34 -18.41
C SER A 177 0.86 3.87 -18.68
N GLU A 178 1.26 3.53 -19.92
CA GLU A 178 1.35 2.13 -20.38
C GLU A 178 2.74 1.47 -20.27
N HIS A 179 3.70 2.15 -19.62
CA HIS A 179 5.05 1.64 -19.46
C HIS A 179 5.12 0.25 -18.81
N LEU A 180 6.08 -0.57 -19.26
CA LEU A 180 6.40 -1.84 -18.62
C LEU A 180 7.11 -1.64 -17.29
N LEU A 181 7.95 -0.61 -17.20
CA LEU A 181 8.61 -0.15 -15.99
C LEU A 181 8.59 1.37 -15.98
N HIS A 182 8.24 1.97 -14.86
CA HIS A 182 8.46 3.40 -14.61
C HIS A 182 8.93 3.57 -13.18
N GLY A 183 10.21 3.89 -13.03
CA GLY A 183 10.80 4.30 -11.75
C GLY A 183 11.16 5.78 -11.78
N LEU A 184 11.02 6.46 -10.65
CA LEU A 184 11.38 7.85 -10.43
C LEU A 184 12.40 7.90 -9.29
N ILE A 185 13.55 8.55 -9.50
CA ILE A 185 14.57 8.72 -8.46
C ILE A 185 15.01 10.17 -8.41
N HIS A 186 14.90 10.79 -7.25
CA HIS A 186 15.40 12.13 -6.96
C HIS A 186 16.93 12.13 -6.85
N SER A 187 17.59 13.26 -7.15
CA SER A 187 19.06 13.32 -7.09
C SER A 187 19.66 13.02 -5.71
N ASN A 188 18.88 13.15 -4.63
CA ASN A 188 19.29 12.73 -3.28
C ASN A 188 19.27 11.20 -3.07
N GLY A 189 18.92 10.41 -4.09
CA GLY A 189 18.88 8.94 -4.04
C GLY A 189 17.59 8.35 -3.46
N PHE A 190 16.56 9.14 -3.15
CA PHE A 190 15.24 8.63 -2.80
C PHE A 190 14.36 8.51 -4.03
N GLY A 191 13.51 7.48 -4.09
CA GLY A 191 12.70 7.25 -5.28
C GLY A 191 11.41 6.46 -5.06
N HIS A 192 10.71 6.26 -6.17
CA HIS A 192 9.41 5.62 -6.24
C HIS A 192 9.37 4.68 -7.44
N LEU A 193 8.85 3.47 -7.26
CA LEU A 193 8.47 2.60 -8.35
C LEU A 193 6.98 2.85 -8.67
N LEU A 194 6.71 3.45 -9.82
CA LEU A 194 5.37 3.91 -10.21
C LEU A 194 4.61 2.81 -10.94
N THR A 195 5.23 2.19 -11.94
CA THR A 195 4.58 1.20 -12.81
C THR A 195 5.46 0.00 -13.02
N LEU A 196 4.85 -1.18 -12.97
CA LEU A 196 5.48 -2.46 -13.26
C LEU A 196 4.46 -3.39 -13.95
N ARG A 197 4.68 -3.69 -15.23
CA ARG A 197 3.83 -4.56 -16.04
C ARG A 197 4.66 -5.68 -16.67
N GLY A 198 4.53 -6.88 -16.12
CA GLY A 198 5.08 -8.09 -16.73
C GLY A 198 4.19 -8.65 -17.85
N ARG A 199 4.33 -9.94 -18.14
CA ARG A 199 3.53 -10.63 -19.18
C ARG A 199 2.02 -10.51 -19.02
N VAL A 200 1.53 -10.54 -17.78
CA VAL A 200 0.10 -10.38 -17.49
C VAL A 200 -0.37 -8.94 -17.76
N GLY A 201 0.54 -7.96 -17.68
CA GLY A 201 0.26 -6.55 -17.95
C GLY A 201 0.57 -6.11 -19.38
N GLY A 202 0.80 -7.04 -20.32
CA GLY A 202 0.99 -6.74 -21.74
C GLY A 202 2.42 -6.94 -22.28
N SER A 203 3.41 -7.27 -21.45
CA SER A 203 4.77 -7.52 -21.96
C SER A 203 4.85 -8.86 -22.70
N THR A 204 5.28 -8.86 -23.96
CA THR A 204 5.50 -10.11 -24.72
C THR A 204 6.83 -10.79 -24.37
N PHE A 205 7.86 -10.00 -24.01
CA PHE A 205 9.22 -10.49 -23.83
C PHE A 205 9.60 -10.67 -22.35
N LEU A 206 9.37 -9.65 -21.53
CA LEU A 206 9.84 -9.61 -20.14
C LEU A 206 8.76 -10.04 -19.15
N SER A 207 9.13 -10.94 -18.23
CA SER A 207 8.31 -11.23 -17.06
C SER A 207 8.44 -10.12 -16.01
N GLY A 208 7.45 -9.99 -15.12
CA GLY A 208 7.50 -9.00 -14.03
C GLY A 208 8.74 -9.21 -13.13
N CYS A 209 9.16 -10.46 -12.92
CA CYS A 209 10.37 -10.76 -12.16
C CYS A 209 11.62 -10.23 -12.86
N GLN A 210 11.77 -10.45 -14.17
CA GLN A 210 12.92 -9.93 -14.93
C GLN A 210 12.97 -8.41 -14.89
N ILE A 211 11.82 -7.73 -15.02
CA ILE A 211 11.77 -6.27 -14.92
C ILE A 211 12.21 -5.79 -13.53
N MET A 212 11.77 -6.47 -12.47
CA MET A 212 12.21 -6.15 -11.11
C MET A 212 13.67 -6.45 -10.87
N ASP A 213 14.22 -7.53 -11.42
CA ASP A 213 15.65 -7.83 -11.32
C ASP A 213 16.49 -6.70 -11.96
N ILE A 214 16.08 -6.22 -13.15
CA ILE A 214 16.70 -5.07 -13.83
C ILE A 214 16.61 -3.80 -12.97
N TRP A 215 15.43 -3.51 -12.43
CA TRP A 215 15.20 -2.34 -11.57
C TRP A 215 16.05 -2.40 -10.29
N ASP A 216 16.12 -3.57 -9.67
CA ASP A 216 16.84 -3.77 -8.41
C ASP A 216 18.36 -3.68 -8.60
N GLN A 217 18.87 -4.27 -9.68
CA GLN A 217 20.28 -4.17 -10.09
C GLN A 217 20.64 -2.71 -10.41
N LEU A 218 19.80 -2.00 -11.17
CA LEU A 218 20.01 -0.58 -11.47
C LEU A 218 20.07 0.26 -10.20
N CYS A 219 19.10 0.11 -9.30
CA CYS A 219 19.08 0.84 -8.03
C CYS A 219 20.32 0.54 -7.18
N THR A 220 20.75 -0.73 -7.16
CA THR A 220 21.94 -1.16 -6.42
C THR A 220 23.21 -0.55 -7.01
N ALA A 221 23.39 -0.62 -8.32
CA ALA A 221 24.57 -0.07 -9.00
C ALA A 221 24.65 1.45 -8.87
N LEU A 222 23.51 2.15 -8.92
CA LEU A 222 23.46 3.60 -8.79
C LEU A 222 23.54 4.10 -7.34
N ARG A 223 23.64 3.21 -6.33
CA ARG A 223 23.67 3.58 -4.90
C ARG A 223 22.44 4.41 -4.50
N VAL A 224 21.27 4.00 -4.98
CA VAL A 224 19.97 4.55 -4.54
C VAL A 224 19.82 4.29 -3.04
N ARG A 225 19.28 5.23 -2.27
CA ARG A 225 19.16 5.14 -0.82
C ARG A 225 17.92 4.37 -0.40
N ALA A 226 16.77 4.74 -0.97
CA ALA A 226 15.50 4.12 -0.70
C ALA A 226 14.53 4.27 -1.87
N VAL A 227 13.74 3.23 -2.12
CA VAL A 227 12.65 3.25 -3.10
C VAL A 227 11.35 2.81 -2.44
N SER A 228 10.31 3.61 -2.60
CA SER A 228 8.96 3.25 -2.19
C SER A 228 8.15 2.67 -3.35
N VAL A 229 7.18 1.83 -3.04
CA VAL A 229 6.23 1.26 -3.99
C VAL A 229 4.87 1.12 -3.32
N VAL A 230 3.82 1.45 -4.07
CA VAL A 230 2.44 1.16 -3.67
C VAL A 230 2.04 -0.18 -4.27
N ASP A 231 1.92 -1.21 -3.44
CA ASP A 231 1.60 -2.58 -3.87
C ASP A 231 0.12 -2.71 -4.23
N LEU A 232 -0.19 -2.44 -5.50
CA LEU A 232 -1.47 -2.72 -6.14
C LEU A 232 -1.42 -3.99 -6.99
N THR A 233 -0.45 -4.88 -6.75
CA THR A 233 -0.25 -6.04 -7.63
C THR A 233 -1.42 -7.02 -7.54
N GLN A 234 -2.03 -7.27 -8.71
CA GLN A 234 -3.14 -8.18 -8.85
C GLN A 234 -2.87 -9.21 -9.93
N LYS A 235 -3.38 -10.43 -9.72
CA LYS A 235 -3.39 -11.48 -10.73
C LYS A 235 -4.79 -12.09 -10.81
N TYR A 236 -5.47 -11.92 -11.95
CA TYR A 236 -6.84 -12.41 -12.16
C TYR A 236 -7.84 -11.98 -11.06
N SER A 237 -7.81 -10.69 -10.72
CA SER A 237 -8.64 -10.08 -9.66
C SER A 237 -8.38 -10.64 -8.25
N VAL A 238 -7.17 -11.14 -8.01
CA VAL A 238 -6.67 -11.52 -6.68
C VAL A 238 -5.54 -10.59 -6.31
N ASP A 239 -5.69 -9.84 -5.22
CA ASP A 239 -4.61 -9.04 -4.66
C ASP A 239 -3.50 -9.94 -4.13
N LEU A 240 -2.33 -9.86 -4.76
CA LEU A 240 -1.18 -10.69 -4.40
C LEU A 240 -0.69 -10.38 -2.98
N ARG A 241 -0.79 -9.12 -2.54
CA ARG A 241 -0.45 -8.74 -1.15
C ARG A 241 -1.27 -9.50 -0.11
N LEU A 242 -2.56 -9.70 -0.36
CA LEU A 242 -3.43 -10.48 0.53
C LEU A 242 -3.17 -11.98 0.38
N LEU A 243 -3.12 -12.49 -0.85
CA LEU A 243 -2.92 -13.91 -1.11
C LEU A 243 -1.58 -14.42 -0.54
N LEU A 244 -0.48 -13.77 -0.92
CA LEU A 244 0.87 -14.15 -0.48
C LEU A 244 1.07 -13.78 0.99
N GLY A 245 0.48 -12.68 1.46
CA GLY A 245 0.53 -12.30 2.87
C GLY A 245 -0.03 -13.39 3.76
N VAL A 246 -1.20 -13.94 3.44
CA VAL A 246 -1.82 -15.01 4.24
C VAL A 246 -1.06 -16.33 4.10
N ALA A 247 -0.65 -16.69 2.88
CA ALA A 247 0.01 -17.97 2.61
C ALA A 247 1.45 -18.03 3.15
N GLN A 248 2.23 -16.96 3.01
CA GLN A 248 3.69 -16.95 3.22
C GLN A 248 4.15 -15.85 4.20
N SER A 249 3.26 -15.03 4.74
CA SER A 249 3.60 -13.82 5.52
C SER A 249 4.52 -12.87 4.77
N LYS A 250 4.42 -12.86 3.44
CA LYS A 250 5.28 -12.14 2.49
C LYS A 250 4.45 -11.55 1.35
N THR A 251 4.93 -10.49 0.72
CA THR A 251 4.36 -9.99 -0.54
C THR A 251 5.27 -10.31 -1.71
N TRP A 252 4.81 -10.02 -2.93
CA TRP A 252 5.61 -10.25 -4.12
C TRP A 252 6.93 -9.44 -4.09
N PHE A 253 6.90 -8.21 -3.57
CA PHE A 253 8.07 -7.34 -3.46
C PHE A 253 9.08 -7.76 -2.38
N THR A 254 8.69 -8.55 -1.39
CA THR A 254 9.62 -9.03 -0.34
C THR A 254 10.79 -9.83 -0.90
N ARG A 255 10.63 -10.46 -2.08
CA ARG A 255 11.71 -11.16 -2.77
C ARG A 255 12.91 -10.25 -3.08
N TRP A 256 12.67 -8.96 -3.31
CA TRP A 256 13.72 -7.97 -3.56
C TRP A 256 14.13 -7.20 -2.30
N GLY A 257 13.56 -7.49 -1.14
CA GLY A 257 13.89 -6.82 0.13
C GLY A 257 13.03 -5.59 0.46
N TYR A 258 11.89 -5.42 -0.21
CA TYR A 258 10.91 -4.40 0.19
C TYR A 258 10.17 -4.83 1.47
N CYS A 259 10.02 -3.89 2.39
CA CYS A 259 9.37 -4.08 3.68
C CYS A 259 8.18 -3.13 3.83
N LEU A 260 7.20 -3.50 4.66
CA LEU A 260 6.07 -2.64 4.98
C LEU A 260 6.58 -1.37 5.68
N ALA A 261 6.32 -0.21 5.07
CA ALA A 261 6.72 1.09 5.60
C ALA A 261 5.63 1.67 6.50
N LYS A 262 4.41 1.77 5.98
CA LYS A 262 3.23 2.24 6.73
C LYS A 262 1.93 1.62 6.21
N GLY A 263 0.93 1.54 7.08
CA GLY A 263 -0.44 1.23 6.68
C GLY A 263 -1.23 2.50 6.39
N CYS A 264 -2.17 2.41 5.44
CA CYS A 264 -3.15 3.47 5.21
C CYS A 264 -4.22 3.42 6.31
N PHE A 265 -4.95 4.51 6.52
CA PHE A 265 -6.02 4.62 7.52
C PHE A 265 -5.55 4.28 8.94
N SER A 266 -4.30 4.60 9.26
CA SER A 266 -3.65 4.30 10.54
C SER A 266 -3.60 2.82 10.90
N VAL A 267 -3.65 1.92 9.91
CA VAL A 267 -3.41 0.49 10.17
C VAL A 267 -1.96 0.30 10.62
N SER A 268 -1.80 -0.03 11.90
CA SER A 268 -0.49 -0.26 12.49
C SER A 268 0.13 -1.58 12.01
N ARG A 269 1.45 -1.72 12.16
CA ARG A 269 2.16 -2.98 11.85
C ARG A 269 1.66 -4.16 12.68
N SER A 270 1.25 -3.93 13.93
CA SER A 270 0.68 -4.97 14.79
C SER A 270 -0.72 -5.38 14.32
N THR A 271 -1.57 -4.41 13.95
CA THR A 271 -2.89 -4.68 13.34
C THR A 271 -2.76 -5.48 12.06
N TYR A 272 -1.82 -5.11 11.18
CA TYR A 272 -1.51 -5.86 9.96
C TYR A 272 -1.11 -7.31 10.25
N THR A 273 -0.19 -7.51 11.19
CA THR A 273 0.30 -8.85 11.56
C THR A 273 -0.80 -9.70 12.17
N ALA A 274 -1.61 -9.12 13.07
CA ALA A 274 -2.77 -9.79 13.66
C ALA A 274 -3.84 -10.14 12.62
N ALA A 275 -4.09 -9.27 11.65
CA ALA A 275 -5.03 -9.51 10.56
C ALA A 275 -4.57 -10.64 9.65
N LEU A 276 -3.28 -10.68 9.30
CA LEU A 276 -2.69 -11.80 8.57
C LEU A 276 -2.87 -13.11 9.32
N GLU A 277 -2.55 -13.14 10.61
CA GLU A 277 -2.63 -14.38 11.40
C GLU A 277 -4.09 -14.83 11.60
N ALA A 278 -5.03 -13.90 11.79
CA ALA A 278 -6.45 -14.21 11.88
C ALA A 278 -7.03 -14.82 10.60
N LEU A 279 -6.54 -14.40 9.43
CA LEU A 279 -6.90 -14.99 8.14
C LEU A 279 -6.19 -16.33 7.91
N ALA A 280 -4.92 -16.40 8.27
CA ALA A 280 -4.06 -17.55 8.03
C ALA A 280 -4.48 -18.77 8.89
N ALA A 281 -4.79 -18.55 10.16
CA ALA A 281 -5.22 -19.56 11.12
C ALA A 281 -6.70 -19.94 10.99
N LEU A 282 -7.48 -19.26 10.13
CA LEU A 282 -8.88 -19.57 9.90
C LEU A 282 -9.03 -21.02 9.42
N PRO A 283 -9.85 -21.87 10.05
CA PRO A 283 -10.10 -23.21 9.56
C PRO A 283 -10.79 -23.16 8.20
N VAL A 284 -10.30 -23.93 7.23
CA VAL A 284 -10.82 -23.90 5.85
C VAL A 284 -12.29 -24.35 5.79
N ASP A 285 -12.74 -25.17 6.75
CA ASP A 285 -14.14 -25.60 6.88
C ASP A 285 -15.09 -24.47 7.31
N CYS A 286 -14.56 -23.39 7.88
CA CYS A 286 -15.34 -22.20 8.21
C CYS A 286 -15.70 -21.37 6.96
N LEU A 287 -15.09 -21.65 5.80
CA LEU A 287 -15.37 -20.96 4.55
C LEU A 287 -16.72 -21.42 3.96
N ARG A 288 -17.72 -20.54 4.03
CA ARG A 288 -19.10 -20.82 3.60
C ARG A 288 -19.25 -20.71 2.08
N SER A 289 -18.76 -21.71 1.35
CA SER A 289 -18.99 -21.83 -0.09
C SER A 289 -19.11 -23.30 -0.50
N ARG A 290 -20.18 -23.62 -1.26
CA ARG A 290 -20.37 -24.97 -1.82
C ARG A 290 -19.19 -25.41 -2.68
N HIS A 291 -18.61 -24.46 -3.43
CA HIS A 291 -17.44 -24.70 -4.27
C HIS A 291 -16.23 -25.01 -3.40
N VAL A 292 -16.01 -24.20 -2.35
CA VAL A 292 -14.87 -24.40 -1.43
C VAL A 292 -14.96 -25.74 -0.71
N ARG A 293 -16.14 -26.18 -0.24
CA ARG A 293 -16.28 -27.51 0.39
C ARG A 293 -15.85 -28.63 -0.55
N ARG A 294 -16.30 -28.60 -1.81
CA ARG A 294 -15.90 -29.57 -2.84
C ARG A 294 -14.38 -29.54 -3.07
N VAL A 295 -13.82 -28.35 -3.21
CA VAL A 295 -12.37 -28.12 -3.41
C VAL A 295 -11.56 -28.65 -2.22
N VAL A 296 -12.00 -28.37 -1.00
CA VAL A 296 -11.38 -28.85 0.24
C VAL A 296 -11.36 -30.37 0.29
N THR A 297 -12.47 -31.04 -0.03
CA THR A 297 -12.52 -32.51 -0.08
C THR A 297 -11.56 -33.09 -1.11
N ILE A 298 -11.46 -32.50 -2.31
CA ILE A 298 -10.56 -32.96 -3.37
C ILE A 298 -9.10 -32.85 -2.91
N TYR A 299 -8.69 -31.67 -2.46
CA TYR A 299 -7.29 -31.41 -2.16
C TYR A 299 -6.80 -32.05 -0.84
N ARG A 300 -7.68 -32.26 0.15
CA ARG A 300 -7.34 -33.08 1.33
C ARG A 300 -7.04 -34.54 0.98
N ARG A 301 -7.69 -35.08 -0.05
CA ARG A 301 -7.42 -36.45 -0.54
C ARG A 301 -6.11 -36.54 -1.32
N LEU A 302 -5.75 -35.46 -2.02
CA LEU A 302 -4.53 -35.41 -2.85
C LEU A 302 -3.27 -35.00 -2.06
N SER A 303 -3.43 -34.25 -0.97
CA SER A 303 -2.32 -33.79 -0.12
C SER A 303 -1.85 -34.87 0.84
N SER A 304 -0.53 -34.97 1.01
CA SER A 304 0.08 -35.78 2.06
C SER A 304 0.11 -35.08 3.44
N LYS A 305 -0.05 -33.75 3.46
CA LYS A 305 -0.06 -32.91 4.66
C LYS A 305 -1.51 -32.61 5.08
N PRO A 306 -1.80 -32.52 6.39
CA PRO A 306 -3.13 -32.10 6.86
C PRO A 306 -3.38 -30.66 6.40
N LEU A 307 -4.49 -30.45 5.67
CA LEU A 307 -4.93 -29.13 5.23
C LEU A 307 -6.08 -28.67 6.14
N VAL A 308 -5.74 -28.01 7.25
CA VAL A 308 -6.69 -27.57 8.27
C VAL A 308 -6.99 -26.09 8.12
N THR A 309 -5.93 -25.29 8.02
CA THR A 309 -6.00 -23.82 7.99
C THR A 309 -6.03 -23.28 6.57
N VAL A 310 -6.51 -22.04 6.42
CA VAL A 310 -6.46 -21.33 5.14
C VAL A 310 -5.02 -21.16 4.64
N ARG A 311 -4.04 -20.90 5.52
CA ARG A 311 -2.61 -20.82 5.15
C ARG A 311 -2.12 -22.08 4.45
N GLU A 312 -2.30 -23.23 5.10
CA GLU A 312 -1.90 -24.54 4.55
C GLU A 312 -2.59 -24.80 3.22
N PHE A 313 -3.89 -24.48 3.13
CA PHE A 313 -4.66 -24.68 1.92
C PHE A 313 -4.18 -23.79 0.76
N LEU A 314 -3.91 -22.52 1.01
CA LEU A 314 -3.40 -21.58 0.00
C LEU A 314 -1.99 -21.97 -0.47
N LEU A 315 -1.09 -22.35 0.45
CA LEU A 315 0.23 -22.86 0.09
C LEU A 315 0.12 -24.10 -0.81
N CYS A 316 -0.76 -25.04 -0.46
CA CYS A 316 -0.96 -26.24 -1.25
C CYS A 316 -1.44 -25.91 -2.69
N LEU A 317 -2.39 -24.98 -2.82
CA LEU A 317 -2.89 -24.51 -4.13
C LEU A 317 -1.83 -23.76 -4.95
N LEU A 318 -0.97 -22.98 -4.30
CA LEU A 318 0.14 -22.29 -4.95
C LEU A 318 1.18 -23.27 -5.46
N ASP A 319 1.55 -24.27 -4.66
CA ASP A 319 2.47 -25.34 -5.06
C ASP A 319 1.91 -26.16 -6.23
N TRP A 320 0.60 -26.40 -6.26
CA TRP A 320 -0.03 -27.15 -7.35
C TRP A 320 0.04 -26.45 -8.70
N LYS A 321 0.18 -25.11 -8.77
CA LYS A 321 0.42 -24.43 -10.05
C LYS A 321 1.75 -24.83 -10.70
N HIS A 322 2.68 -25.38 -9.93
CA HIS A 322 4.02 -25.77 -10.39
C HIS A 322 4.24 -27.28 -10.43
N ARG A 323 3.27 -28.10 -9.98
CA ARG A 323 3.40 -29.55 -9.99
C ARG A 323 2.94 -30.14 -11.32
N GLU A 324 3.82 -30.92 -11.94
CA GLU A 324 3.41 -31.90 -12.94
C GLU A 324 2.68 -33.08 -12.28
N PRO A 325 1.68 -33.67 -12.93
CA PRO A 325 1.06 -34.90 -12.45
C PRO A 325 2.13 -35.99 -12.35
N PRO A 326 2.24 -36.72 -11.23
CA PRO A 326 3.18 -37.81 -11.15
C PRO A 326 2.83 -38.88 -12.22
N LEU A 327 3.86 -39.45 -12.86
CA LEU A 327 3.72 -40.48 -13.91
C LEU A 327 2.90 -41.69 -13.44
N SER A 328 2.81 -41.92 -12.13
CA SER A 328 1.80 -42.77 -11.49
C SER A 328 1.06 -41.97 -10.42
N PRO A 329 -0.29 -42.04 -10.34
CA PRO A 329 -1.01 -41.45 -9.24
C PRO A 329 -0.51 -42.08 -7.92
N PRO A 330 -0.37 -41.30 -6.83
CA PRO A 330 -0.04 -41.89 -5.55
C PRO A 330 -1.09 -42.97 -5.23
N PRO A 331 -0.68 -44.14 -4.70
CA PRO A 331 -1.63 -45.16 -4.27
C PRO A 331 -2.60 -44.48 -3.31
N VAL A 332 -3.90 -44.60 -3.60
CA VAL A 332 -4.96 -44.09 -2.73
C VAL A 332 -4.66 -44.68 -1.36
N LYS A 333 -4.24 -43.86 -0.40
CA LYS A 333 -4.13 -44.32 0.98
C LYS A 333 -5.54 -44.80 1.31
N ALA A 334 -5.70 -46.10 1.51
CA ALA A 334 -6.85 -46.64 2.19
C ALA A 334 -6.95 -45.80 3.45
N SER A 335 -8.02 -45.01 3.53
CA SER A 335 -8.23 -44.15 4.69
C SER A 335 -8.12 -45.09 5.88
N SER A 336 -7.07 -44.96 6.68
CA SER A 336 -7.21 -45.30 8.08
C SER A 336 -8.48 -44.56 8.48
N ARG A 337 -9.47 -45.32 8.93
CA ARG A 337 -10.75 -44.78 9.37
C ARG A 337 -10.41 -43.88 10.55
N LEU A 338 -10.06 -42.63 10.27
CA LEU A 338 -10.15 -41.56 11.23
C LEU A 338 -11.63 -41.55 11.56
N MET A 339 -11.95 -42.07 12.75
CA MET A 339 -13.28 -41.92 13.31
C MET A 339 -13.65 -40.45 13.18
N PHE A 340 -14.58 -40.18 12.28
CA PHE A 340 -15.25 -38.90 12.27
C PHE A 340 -16.05 -38.86 13.57
N LEU A 341 -15.50 -38.19 14.58
CA LEU A 341 -16.36 -37.47 15.51
C LEU A 341 -17.02 -36.39 14.67
N LEU A 342 -18.13 -36.72 14.01
CA LEU A 342 -19.09 -35.73 13.58
C LEU A 342 -19.63 -35.14 14.89
N PRO A 343 -19.41 -33.86 15.23
CA PRO A 343 -20.25 -33.23 16.22
C PRO A 343 -21.68 -33.41 15.70
N LYS A 344 -22.56 -34.02 16.53
CA LYS A 344 -23.98 -34.25 16.24
C LYS A 344 -24.49 -33.10 15.40
N SER A 345 -25.15 -33.44 14.28
CA SER A 345 -25.74 -32.51 13.32
C SER A 345 -26.19 -31.26 14.04
N CYS A 346 -25.32 -30.28 14.07
CA CYS A 346 -25.65 -29.04 14.71
C CYS A 346 -26.57 -28.42 13.65
N MET A 347 -27.87 -28.63 13.86
CA MET A 347 -28.93 -27.76 13.39
C MET A 347 -28.62 -26.36 13.93
N MET A 348 -27.51 -25.80 13.46
CA MET A 348 -27.06 -24.46 13.72
C MET A 348 -27.95 -23.63 12.83
N LYS A 349 -29.09 -23.26 13.41
CA LYS A 349 -29.83 -22.07 13.04
C LYS A 349 -28.82 -20.99 12.64
N ARG A 350 -29.14 -20.28 11.56
CA ARG A 350 -28.30 -19.27 10.89
C ARG A 350 -27.23 -18.66 11.80
N PRO A 351 -25.98 -18.59 11.32
CA PRO A 351 -24.82 -18.26 12.12
C PRO A 351 -25.01 -16.94 12.85
N ARG A 352 -25.24 -17.05 14.17
CA ARG A 352 -25.38 -15.90 15.05
C ARG A 352 -24.04 -15.14 14.99
N GLN A 353 -24.07 -13.91 14.49
CA GLN A 353 -22.96 -12.99 14.71
C GLN A 353 -22.67 -12.95 16.22
N PRO A 354 -21.39 -12.90 16.65
CA PRO A 354 -21.05 -12.89 18.07
C PRO A 354 -21.76 -11.72 18.75
N CYS A 355 -22.67 -12.02 19.66
CA CYS A 355 -23.37 -11.03 20.45
C CYS A 355 -22.64 -10.90 21.79
N GLN A 356 -22.27 -9.70 22.20
CA GLN A 356 -21.64 -9.43 23.51
C GLN A 356 -22.71 -9.15 24.56
N ARG A 357 -22.49 -9.49 25.84
CA ARG A 357 -23.41 -9.05 26.90
C ARG A 357 -23.28 -7.53 27.02
N PHE A 358 -24.41 -6.84 27.11
CA PHE A 358 -24.41 -5.38 27.21
C PHE A 358 -23.66 -4.90 28.45
N GLU A 359 -23.57 -5.73 29.50
CA GLU A 359 -22.73 -5.49 30.68
C GLU A 359 -21.24 -5.33 30.33
N ASP A 360 -20.71 -6.20 29.46
CA ASP A 360 -19.31 -6.17 28.99
C ASP A 360 -19.08 -4.96 28.08
N VAL A 361 -20.07 -4.63 27.24
CA VAL A 361 -20.02 -3.45 26.36
C VAL A 361 -20.01 -2.18 27.18
N VAL A 362 -20.79 -2.11 28.26
CA VAL A 362 -20.82 -0.93 29.15
C VAL A 362 -19.47 -0.71 29.85
N ASP A 363 -18.74 -1.78 30.19
CA ASP A 363 -17.40 -1.64 30.80
C ASP A 363 -16.35 -1.06 29.82
N LEU A 364 -16.57 -1.19 28.51
CA LEU A 364 -15.71 -0.63 27.46
C LEU A 364 -16.12 0.79 27.03
N LEU A 365 -17.29 1.27 27.46
CA LEU A 365 -17.83 2.56 27.05
C LEU A 365 -17.49 3.65 28.07
N GLU A 366 -16.65 4.60 27.67
CA GLU A 366 -16.46 5.85 28.41
C GLU A 366 -17.73 6.70 28.34
N CYS A 367 -18.54 6.71 29.40
CA CYS A 367 -19.74 7.54 29.43
C CYS A 367 -20.05 8.12 30.82
N ARG A 368 -20.86 9.18 30.84
CA ARG A 368 -21.16 9.98 32.04
C ARG A 368 -22.15 9.33 33.02
N TRP A 369 -22.81 8.24 32.63
CA TRP A 369 -23.82 7.57 33.45
C TRP A 369 -23.22 6.33 34.11
N SER A 370 -23.69 6.00 35.32
CA SER A 370 -23.22 4.80 36.02
C SER A 370 -23.65 3.52 35.30
N LYS A 371 -22.85 2.45 35.45
CA LYS A 371 -23.14 1.11 34.92
C LYS A 371 -24.57 0.65 35.26
N LYS A 372 -24.99 0.76 36.53
CA LYS A 372 -26.36 0.42 36.98
C LYS A 372 -27.44 1.19 36.20
N ARG A 373 -27.22 2.48 35.93
CA ARG A 373 -28.19 3.32 35.22
C ARG A 373 -28.29 2.96 33.74
N LEU A 374 -27.18 2.60 33.09
CA LEU A 374 -27.17 2.11 31.71
C LEU A 374 -27.87 0.77 31.57
N LEU A 375 -27.59 -0.17 32.47
CA LEU A 375 -28.25 -1.49 32.47
C LEU A 375 -29.76 -1.36 32.71
N SER A 376 -30.17 -0.51 33.66
CA SER A 376 -31.58 -0.22 33.89
C SER A 376 -32.26 0.38 32.64
N ALA A 377 -31.62 1.35 31.99
CA ALA A 377 -32.14 1.95 30.77
C ALA A 377 -32.22 0.94 29.60
N ALA A 378 -31.23 0.06 29.44
CA ALA A 378 -31.27 -1.01 28.44
C ALA A 378 -32.42 -1.99 28.70
N ASN A 379 -32.66 -2.37 29.97
CA ASN A 379 -33.79 -3.22 30.33
C ASN A 379 -35.14 -2.55 30.00
N VAL A 380 -35.27 -1.24 30.21
CA VAL A 380 -36.48 -0.48 29.81
C VAL A 380 -36.68 -0.52 28.30
N VAL A 381 -35.62 -0.29 27.50
CA VAL A 381 -35.70 -0.38 26.03
C VAL A 381 -36.12 -1.79 25.59
N VAL A 382 -35.55 -2.84 26.19
CA VAL A 382 -35.93 -4.24 25.88
C VAL A 382 -37.37 -4.53 26.28
N ALA A 383 -37.84 -4.06 27.43
CA ALA A 383 -39.24 -4.20 27.83
C ALA A 383 -40.19 -3.52 26.82
N LYS A 384 -39.84 -2.32 26.34
CA LYS A 384 -40.63 -1.61 25.33
C LYS A 384 -40.58 -2.26 23.95
N LEU A 385 -39.44 -2.80 23.55
CA LEU A 385 -39.34 -3.61 22.33
C LEU A 385 -40.19 -4.89 22.46
N ARG A 386 -40.25 -5.51 23.63
CA ARG A 386 -41.05 -6.72 23.91
C ARG A 386 -42.56 -6.43 23.79
N GLU A 387 -43.02 -5.30 24.30
CA GLU A 387 -44.44 -4.88 24.17
C GLU A 387 -44.90 -4.75 22.71
N HIS A 388 -43.97 -4.52 21.78
CA HIS A 388 -44.23 -4.36 20.34
C HIS A 388 -43.81 -5.61 19.53
N ALA A 389 -43.46 -6.72 20.19
CA ALA A 389 -42.79 -7.87 19.57
C ALA A 389 -43.72 -8.85 18.83
N ASP A 390 -44.79 -8.37 18.20
CA ASP A 390 -45.64 -9.18 17.29
C ASP A 390 -44.94 -9.49 15.94
N GLY A 391 -43.61 -9.68 15.95
CA GLY A 391 -42.78 -9.92 14.77
C GLY A 391 -42.50 -8.69 13.92
N THR A 392 -43.10 -7.54 14.23
CA THR A 392 -42.89 -6.28 13.52
C THR A 392 -41.60 -5.59 13.96
N LYS A 393 -40.77 -5.24 12.97
CA LYS A 393 -39.57 -4.40 13.15
C LYS A 393 -39.99 -2.96 13.49
N ILE A 394 -39.35 -2.36 14.49
CA ILE A 394 -39.72 -1.02 15.00
C ILE A 394 -38.63 -0.01 14.66
N THR A 395 -39.03 1.18 14.22
CA THR A 395 -38.08 2.24 13.88
C THR A 395 -37.42 2.82 15.14
N ARG A 396 -36.21 3.36 14.98
CA ARG A 396 -35.51 4.08 16.06
C ARG A 396 -36.37 5.14 16.77
N GLN A 397 -37.20 5.86 16.02
CA GLN A 397 -38.07 6.91 16.56
C GLN A 397 -39.18 6.32 17.44
N ALA A 398 -39.81 5.24 17.00
CA ALA A 398 -40.82 4.54 17.80
C ALA A 398 -40.23 3.91 19.08
N VAL A 399 -39.00 3.36 19.03
CA VAL A 399 -38.31 2.88 20.25
C VAL A 399 -38.06 4.01 21.24
N ARG A 400 -37.62 5.18 20.74
CA ARG A 400 -37.45 6.38 21.57
C ARG A 400 -38.76 6.80 22.22
N ASP A 401 -39.82 6.95 21.43
CA ASP A 401 -41.09 7.47 21.92
C ASP A 401 -41.72 6.51 22.94
N ALA A 402 -41.62 5.19 22.72
CA ALA A 402 -42.08 4.18 23.68
C ALA A 402 -41.26 4.17 24.99
N ALA A 403 -39.95 4.38 24.92
CA ALA A 403 -39.06 4.36 26.08
C ALA A 403 -39.00 5.68 26.86
N ARG A 404 -39.46 6.79 26.27
CA ARG A 404 -39.45 8.13 26.90
C ARG A 404 -40.28 8.19 28.19
N GLY A 405 -41.32 7.37 28.31
CA GLY A 405 -42.11 7.24 29.54
C GLY A 405 -41.34 6.60 30.72
N GLY A 406 -40.29 5.82 30.44
CA GLY A 406 -39.46 5.17 31.46
C GLY A 406 -38.08 5.81 31.66
N ILE A 407 -37.57 6.54 30.64
CA ILE A 407 -36.27 7.21 30.67
C ILE A 407 -36.47 8.70 30.34
N GLY A 408 -36.46 9.56 31.37
CA GLY A 408 -36.61 11.00 31.19
C GLY A 408 -35.37 11.71 30.61
N ASP A 409 -34.18 11.15 30.79
CA ASP A 409 -32.93 11.69 30.22
C ASP A 409 -32.82 11.28 28.75
N THR A 410 -33.11 12.22 27.84
CA THR A 410 -33.05 11.99 26.39
C THR A 410 -31.65 11.61 25.92
N GLY A 411 -30.60 12.15 26.53
CA GLY A 411 -29.22 11.81 26.21
C GLY A 411 -28.89 10.37 26.57
N LEU A 412 -29.36 9.89 27.72
CA LEU A 412 -29.19 8.50 28.17
C LEU A 412 -29.90 7.54 27.22
N LEU A 413 -31.16 7.86 26.89
CA LEU A 413 -31.97 7.06 25.98
C LEU A 413 -31.29 6.92 24.61
N ASP A 414 -30.78 8.03 24.08
CA ASP A 414 -30.10 8.08 22.79
C ASP A 414 -28.81 7.28 22.77
N PHE A 415 -28.03 7.42 23.84
CA PHE A 415 -26.80 6.70 24.02
C PHE A 415 -27.05 5.19 24.07
N VAL A 416 -28.01 4.74 24.88
CA VAL A 416 -28.37 3.32 25.00
C VAL A 416 -28.86 2.74 23.67
N ILE A 417 -29.80 3.40 22.99
CA ILE A 417 -30.29 2.95 21.68
C ILE A 417 -29.16 2.88 20.63
N LYS A 418 -28.18 3.78 20.70
CA LYS A 418 -27.01 3.75 19.82
C LYS A 418 -26.07 2.57 20.13
N SER A 419 -25.96 2.17 21.38
CA SER A 419 -25.08 1.08 21.85
C SER A 419 -25.71 -0.32 21.73
N LEU A 420 -27.05 -0.41 21.66
CA LEU A 420 -27.77 -1.68 21.49
C LEU A 420 -27.74 -2.17 20.03
N ASN A 421 -26.64 -2.81 19.63
CA ASN A 421 -26.53 -3.52 18.36
C ASN A 421 -25.83 -4.87 18.53
N ASN A 422 -26.53 -5.97 18.26
CA ASN A 422 -26.04 -7.32 18.49
C ASN A 422 -25.59 -7.52 19.96
N THR A 423 -26.32 -6.94 20.90
CA THR A 423 -26.01 -7.04 22.33
C THR A 423 -27.05 -7.89 23.05
N VAL A 424 -26.59 -8.66 24.03
CA VAL A 424 -27.46 -9.45 24.92
C VAL A 424 -27.80 -8.59 26.15
N VAL A 425 -29.09 -8.41 26.41
CA VAL A 425 -29.62 -7.73 27.59
C VAL A 425 -30.61 -8.68 28.27
N GLY A 426 -30.26 -9.18 29.45
CA GLY A 426 -30.97 -10.29 30.09
C GLY A 426 -31.03 -11.51 29.17
N ASN A 427 -32.22 -12.06 28.92
CA ASN A 427 -32.44 -13.21 28.03
C ASN A 427 -32.76 -12.80 26.58
N HIS A 428 -32.39 -11.60 26.13
CA HIS A 428 -32.72 -11.12 24.78
C HIS A 428 -31.53 -10.58 24.04
N ILE A 429 -31.48 -10.85 22.74
CA ILE A 429 -30.59 -10.18 21.80
C ILE A 429 -31.35 -9.01 21.17
N VAL A 430 -30.80 -7.80 21.29
CA VAL A 430 -31.28 -6.64 20.53
C VAL A 430 -30.51 -6.54 19.23
N ARG A 431 -31.22 -6.62 18.10
CA ARG A 431 -30.63 -6.42 16.77
C ARG A 431 -31.07 -5.09 16.17
N ARG A 432 -30.11 -4.43 15.52
CA ARG A 432 -30.33 -3.18 14.81
C ARG A 432 -29.89 -3.34 13.36
N VAL A 433 -30.83 -3.34 12.43
CA VAL A 433 -30.58 -3.59 11.01
C VAL A 433 -31.10 -2.41 10.19
N PRO A 434 -30.30 -1.81 9.29
CA PRO A 434 -30.79 -0.80 8.37
C PRO A 434 -31.74 -1.43 7.35
N ASP A 435 -32.83 -0.74 7.04
CA ASP A 435 -33.71 -1.07 5.94
C ASP A 435 -32.93 -0.98 4.61
N PRO A 436 -32.94 -2.02 3.75
CA PRO A 436 -32.22 -2.00 2.47
C PRO A 436 -32.71 -0.91 1.52
N GLU A 437 -33.98 -0.48 1.60
CA GLU A 437 -34.55 0.48 0.66
C GLU A 437 -34.34 1.92 1.12
N ASN A 438 -34.69 2.24 2.37
CA ASN A 438 -34.69 3.62 2.88
C ASN A 438 -33.56 3.92 3.89
N ARG A 439 -32.72 2.93 4.21
CA ARG A 439 -31.62 3.02 5.21
C ARG A 439 -32.07 3.38 6.63
N VAL A 440 -33.36 3.34 6.93
CA VAL A 440 -33.92 3.57 8.28
C VAL A 440 -33.57 2.40 9.19
N LEU A 441 -33.10 2.67 10.41
CA LEU A 441 -32.70 1.64 11.37
C LEU A 441 -33.93 1.02 12.04
N HIS A 442 -34.03 -0.30 11.92
CA HIS A 442 -35.05 -1.12 12.55
C HIS A 442 -34.48 -1.95 13.70
N PHE A 443 -35.23 -2.02 14.79
CA PHE A 443 -34.90 -2.80 15.97
C PHE A 443 -35.80 -4.04 16.06
N SER A 444 -35.20 -5.17 16.45
CA SER A 444 -35.92 -6.43 16.70
C SER A 444 -35.30 -7.16 17.90
N LEU A 445 -36.14 -7.92 18.61
CA LEU A 445 -35.70 -8.80 19.71
C LEU A 445 -35.66 -10.25 19.26
N GLU A 446 -34.64 -10.97 19.71
CA GLU A 446 -34.59 -12.43 19.67
C GLU A 446 -34.37 -12.98 21.08
N GLU A 447 -34.96 -14.12 21.42
CA GLU A 447 -34.70 -14.78 22.70
C GLU A 447 -33.31 -15.42 22.71
N TYR A 448 -32.55 -15.16 23.78
CA TYR A 448 -31.23 -15.71 24.05
C TYR A 448 -31.39 -17.00 24.87
N ALA A 449 -31.14 -18.14 24.25
CA ALA A 449 -31.01 -19.42 24.96
C ALA A 449 -29.56 -19.58 25.41
N GLU A 450 -29.32 -19.58 26.73
CA GLU A 450 -28.02 -19.98 27.27
C GLU A 450 -27.74 -21.44 26.93
N PRO A 451 -26.52 -21.80 26.53
CA PRO A 451 -26.17 -23.19 26.25
C PRO A 451 -26.14 -23.99 27.56
N GLU A 452 -27.07 -24.93 27.73
CA GLU A 452 -27.05 -25.84 28.88
C GLU A 452 -25.76 -26.72 28.89
N PRO A 453 -25.10 -26.87 30.05
CA PRO A 453 -23.92 -27.71 30.19
C PRO A 453 -24.30 -29.20 30.11
N GLN A 454 -23.77 -29.90 29.10
CA GLN A 454 -24.15 -31.30 28.81
C GLN A 454 -23.54 -32.29 29.83
N PRO A 455 -24.34 -33.18 30.44
CA PRO A 455 -23.84 -34.26 31.30
C PRO A 455 -23.16 -35.39 30.50
N GLN A 456 -22.08 -35.93 31.07
CA GLN A 456 -21.40 -37.13 30.63
C GLN A 456 -22.31 -38.34 30.84
N ALA A 457 -22.80 -38.94 29.75
CA ALA A 457 -23.44 -40.24 29.79
C ALA A 457 -23.08 -41.01 28.53
N ASP A 458 -22.34 -42.08 28.76
CA ASP A 458 -21.99 -43.13 27.83
C ASP A 458 -23.27 -43.69 27.19
N HIS A 459 -23.36 -43.62 25.86
CA HIS A 459 -24.31 -44.44 25.12
C HIS A 459 -23.65 -45.01 23.88
N GLU A 460 -23.72 -46.33 23.84
CA GLU A 460 -23.12 -47.24 22.88
C GLU A 460 -23.49 -46.90 21.43
N LEU A 461 -22.48 -47.09 20.57
CA LEU A 461 -22.43 -46.72 19.17
C LEU A 461 -23.07 -47.82 18.33
N GLU A 462 -24.19 -47.53 17.66
CA GLU A 462 -24.71 -48.39 16.60
C GLU A 462 -24.02 -48.05 15.26
N PRO A 463 -23.31 -49.01 14.62
CA PRO A 463 -22.60 -48.80 13.38
C PRO A 463 -23.57 -48.83 12.18
N VAL A 464 -23.67 -47.71 11.47
CA VAL A 464 -24.36 -47.67 10.17
C VAL A 464 -23.43 -48.25 9.10
N GLU A 465 -23.73 -49.45 8.63
CA GLU A 465 -23.15 -50.02 7.42
C GLU A 465 -23.61 -49.19 6.21
N LEU A 466 -22.70 -48.43 5.62
CA LEU A 466 -22.91 -47.81 4.31
C LEU A 466 -22.36 -48.74 3.24
N ASP A 467 -23.27 -49.17 2.35
CA ASP A 467 -23.06 -50.11 1.26
C ASP A 467 -21.70 -49.98 0.57
N ALA A 468 -20.96 -51.08 0.64
CA ALA A 468 -19.65 -51.28 0.07
C ALA A 468 -19.72 -51.60 -1.43
N GLU A 469 -20.15 -50.67 -2.28
CA GLU A 469 -20.03 -50.86 -3.75
C GLU A 469 -19.55 -49.65 -4.55
N ASN A 470 -19.32 -48.48 -3.95
CA ASN A 470 -18.69 -47.39 -4.69
C ASN A 470 -17.19 -47.35 -4.45
N THR A 471 -16.43 -48.00 -5.33
CA THR A 471 -15.03 -47.64 -5.55
C THR A 471 -15.00 -46.11 -5.72
N PRO A 472 -14.38 -45.33 -4.80
CA PRO A 472 -14.45 -43.88 -4.89
C PRO A 472 -13.79 -43.49 -6.22
N PRO A 473 -14.48 -42.73 -7.10
CA PRO A 473 -13.98 -42.46 -8.43
C PRO A 473 -12.58 -41.88 -8.32
N ALA A 474 -11.65 -42.45 -9.09
CA ALA A 474 -10.26 -42.01 -9.14
C ALA A 474 -10.22 -40.49 -9.17
N VAL A 475 -9.65 -39.88 -8.12
CA VAL A 475 -9.64 -38.43 -7.97
C VAL A 475 -8.79 -37.86 -9.10
N ARG A 476 -9.46 -37.31 -10.12
CA ARG A 476 -8.80 -36.67 -11.26
C ARG A 476 -7.89 -35.57 -10.77
N TRP A 477 -6.63 -35.61 -11.19
CA TRP A 477 -5.65 -34.57 -10.89
C TRP A 477 -6.10 -33.23 -11.50
N PRO A 478 -6.28 -32.17 -10.69
CA PRO A 478 -6.67 -30.88 -11.22
C PRO A 478 -5.60 -30.30 -12.15
N ASN A 479 -6.00 -29.71 -13.26
CA ASN A 479 -5.07 -28.97 -14.12
C ASN A 479 -4.78 -27.56 -13.54
N ALA A 480 -3.79 -26.86 -14.10
CA ALA A 480 -3.39 -25.53 -13.62
C ALA A 480 -4.53 -24.50 -13.63
N ALA A 481 -5.42 -24.55 -14.63
CA ALA A 481 -6.57 -23.65 -14.73
C ALA A 481 -7.65 -23.95 -13.67
N GLU A 482 -7.87 -25.22 -13.34
CA GLU A 482 -8.73 -25.67 -12.25
C GLU A 482 -8.17 -25.23 -10.89
N ALA A 483 -6.88 -25.47 -10.64
CA ALA A 483 -6.21 -25.03 -9.42
C ALA A 483 -6.30 -23.51 -9.23
N GLU A 484 -6.20 -22.74 -10.32
CA GLU A 484 -6.38 -21.29 -10.28
C GLU A 484 -7.83 -20.87 -10.00
N ARG A 485 -8.82 -21.55 -10.57
CA ARG A 485 -10.23 -21.31 -10.26
C ARG A 485 -10.54 -21.61 -8.80
N ASP A 486 -9.98 -22.68 -8.28
CA ASP A 486 -10.17 -23.13 -6.91
C ASP A 486 -9.48 -22.19 -5.92
N LEU A 487 -8.27 -21.72 -6.23
CA LEU A 487 -7.57 -20.66 -5.49
C LEU A 487 -8.41 -19.39 -5.38
N ARG A 488 -9.01 -18.94 -6.48
CA ARG A 488 -9.90 -17.76 -6.48
C ARG A 488 -11.13 -17.98 -5.62
N ALA A 489 -11.70 -19.19 -5.63
CA ALA A 489 -12.87 -19.50 -4.81
C ALA A 489 -12.54 -19.46 -3.31
N VAL A 490 -11.40 -20.04 -2.91
CA VAL A 490 -10.92 -20.00 -1.52
C VAL A 490 -10.60 -18.57 -1.09
N TYR A 491 -9.88 -17.81 -1.92
CA TYR A 491 -9.56 -16.42 -1.66
C TYR A 491 -10.82 -15.57 -1.43
N ARG A 492 -11.83 -15.65 -2.32
CA ARG A 492 -13.08 -14.90 -2.15
C ARG A 492 -13.85 -15.31 -0.90
N ALA A 493 -13.89 -16.61 -0.58
CA ALA A 493 -14.56 -17.09 0.61
C ALA A 493 -13.84 -16.63 1.90
N MET A 494 -12.51 -16.60 1.90
CA MET A 494 -11.68 -16.07 2.99
C MET A 494 -11.98 -14.58 3.22
N VAL A 495 -11.94 -13.77 2.16
CA VAL A 495 -12.29 -12.33 2.22
C VAL A 495 -13.70 -12.14 2.79
N GLY A 496 -14.68 -12.93 2.33
CA GLY A 496 -16.05 -12.84 2.84
C GLY A 496 -16.23 -13.32 4.29
N ALA A 497 -15.38 -14.23 4.78
CA ALA A 497 -15.46 -14.75 6.14
C ALA A 497 -14.86 -13.81 7.20
N ARG A 498 -13.91 -12.95 6.80
CA ARG A 498 -13.17 -12.02 7.64
C ARG A 498 -12.84 -10.74 6.86
N SER A 499 -13.88 -9.98 6.47
CA SER A 499 -13.72 -8.79 5.62
C SER A 499 -12.86 -7.70 6.26
N GLU A 500 -13.00 -7.44 7.56
CA GLU A 500 -12.24 -6.41 8.26
C GLU A 500 -10.73 -6.73 8.31
N ALA A 501 -10.39 -7.98 8.60
CA ALA A 501 -8.99 -8.43 8.58
C ALA A 501 -8.43 -8.40 7.15
N ALA A 502 -9.21 -8.83 6.16
CA ALA A 502 -8.81 -8.71 4.76
C ALA A 502 -8.58 -7.25 4.36
N GLN A 503 -9.46 -6.33 4.76
CA GLN A 503 -9.32 -4.91 4.47
C GLN A 503 -8.09 -4.31 5.15
N ALA A 504 -7.83 -4.64 6.43
CA ALA A 504 -6.64 -4.18 7.13
C ALA A 504 -5.34 -4.60 6.43
N VAL A 505 -5.29 -5.83 5.89
CA VAL A 505 -4.14 -6.28 5.07
C VAL A 505 -4.07 -5.52 3.74
N LEU A 506 -5.22 -5.28 3.09
CA LEU A 506 -5.27 -4.57 1.81
C LEU A 506 -4.90 -3.08 1.94
N ASP A 507 -5.14 -2.47 3.09
CA ASP A 507 -4.76 -1.09 3.42
C ASP A 507 -3.24 -0.93 3.70
N CYS A 508 -2.54 -2.03 3.96
CA CYS A 508 -1.08 -2.07 4.09
C CYS A 508 -0.39 -2.24 2.73
N LYS A 509 -0.43 -1.17 1.93
CA LYS A 509 0.08 -1.16 0.55
C LYS A 509 1.34 -0.31 0.32
N HIS A 510 1.85 0.40 1.32
CA HIS A 510 3.09 1.19 1.18
C HIS A 510 4.31 0.38 1.60
N TRP A 511 5.19 0.10 0.65
CA TRP A 511 6.40 -0.69 0.85
C TRP A 511 7.63 0.13 0.51
N VAL A 512 8.73 -0.08 1.22
CA VAL A 512 10.01 0.59 0.97
C VAL A 512 11.14 -0.43 1.03
N LYS A 513 12.08 -0.33 0.10
CA LYS A 513 13.40 -0.97 0.19
C LYS A 513 14.43 0.09 0.53
N TRP A 514 15.24 -0.20 1.55
CA TRP A 514 16.37 0.61 1.96
C TRP A 514 17.66 -0.09 1.54
N TRP A 515 18.52 0.62 0.82
CA TRP A 515 19.89 0.16 0.54
C TRP A 515 20.88 0.69 1.58
N GLY A 516 20.55 1.81 2.23
CA GLY A 516 21.37 2.44 3.26
C GLY A 516 22.68 3.01 2.71
N LEU A 517 23.55 3.41 3.64
CA LEU A 517 24.95 3.67 3.34
C LEU A 517 25.69 2.33 3.37
N ARG A 518 26.36 1.96 2.27
CA ARG A 518 27.21 0.78 2.23
C ARG A 518 28.65 1.22 2.41
N ASP A 519 29.28 0.74 3.46
CA ASP A 519 30.71 0.83 3.63
C ASP A 519 31.37 -0.31 2.85
N GLU A 520 32.25 0.04 1.92
CA GLU A 520 33.00 -0.91 1.11
C GLU A 520 34.45 -0.92 1.61
N SER A 521 35.17 -2.02 1.39
CA SER A 521 36.61 -2.07 1.68
C SER A 521 37.42 -1.38 0.59
N ASP A 522 37.18 -0.07 0.40
CA ASP A 522 37.90 0.80 -0.53
C ASP A 522 38.56 1.99 0.19
N ASP A 523 39.45 2.70 -0.51
CA ASP A 523 40.18 3.85 0.05
C ASP A 523 39.30 5.13 0.08
N GLN A 524 38.01 5.00 0.40
CA GLN A 524 37.02 6.08 0.40
C GLN A 524 36.23 6.10 1.71
N LEU A 525 36.04 7.31 2.26
CA LEU A 525 35.20 7.58 3.41
C LEU A 525 33.85 8.09 2.95
N ARG A 526 32.78 7.62 3.60
CA ARG A 526 31.41 7.98 3.26
C ARG A 526 30.70 8.58 4.46
N PHE A 527 30.18 9.79 4.32
CA PHE A 527 29.52 10.51 5.40
C PHE A 527 28.07 10.84 5.05
N LEU A 528 27.22 10.91 6.07
CA LEU A 528 25.91 11.55 5.98
C LEU A 528 26.05 13.00 6.43
N VAL A 529 25.82 13.93 5.52
CA VAL A 529 26.00 15.35 5.76
C VAL A 529 24.65 16.01 6.03
N GLU A 530 24.48 16.54 7.24
CA GLU A 530 23.25 17.19 7.69
C GLU A 530 23.46 18.69 7.91
N TRP A 531 22.65 19.51 7.26
CA TRP A 531 22.65 20.95 7.53
C TRP A 531 22.20 21.23 8.98
N ARG A 532 22.97 22.06 9.68
CA ARG A 532 22.69 22.52 11.04
C ARG A 532 22.20 23.98 10.98
N PRO A 533 20.88 24.21 11.11
CA PRO A 533 20.30 25.55 11.03
C PRO A 533 20.76 26.45 12.17
N GLN A 534 20.82 27.75 11.90
CA GLN A 534 20.94 28.79 12.91
C GLN A 534 19.72 28.79 13.84
N PRO A 535 19.81 29.33 15.08
CA PRO A 535 18.70 29.32 16.02
C PRO A 535 17.39 29.92 15.48
N TRP A 536 17.49 30.99 14.67
CA TRP A 536 16.31 31.61 14.05
C TRP A 536 15.72 30.73 12.93
N GLU A 537 16.57 30.08 12.13
CA GLU A 537 16.14 29.14 11.07
C GLU A 537 15.45 27.92 11.69
N ALA A 538 15.99 27.39 12.79
CA ALA A 538 15.43 26.27 13.53
C ALA A 538 14.02 26.57 14.08
N THR A 539 13.71 27.84 14.36
CA THR A 539 12.38 28.26 14.84
C THR A 539 11.31 28.20 13.74
N GLU A 540 11.70 28.44 12.48
CA GLU A 540 10.83 28.39 11.30
C GLU A 540 10.61 26.94 10.79
N LEU A 541 11.50 26.01 11.16
CA LEU A 541 11.43 24.61 10.79
C LEU A 541 10.49 23.84 11.73
N THR A 542 9.22 23.73 11.33
CA THR A 542 8.18 23.00 12.08
C THR A 542 8.12 21.50 11.77
N ARG A 543 8.77 21.04 10.69
CA ARG A 543 8.81 19.64 10.27
C ARG A 543 10.11 18.97 10.75
N PRO A 544 10.11 17.62 10.91
CA PRO A 544 11.34 16.89 11.22
C PRO A 544 12.44 17.16 10.18
N MET A 545 13.69 17.20 10.64
CA MET A 545 14.84 17.35 9.75
C MET A 545 14.93 16.16 8.78
N PRO A 546 15.13 16.40 7.47
CA PRO A 546 15.34 15.35 6.50
C PRO A 546 16.64 14.56 6.74
N PRO A 547 16.73 13.33 6.21
CA PRO A 547 17.99 12.58 6.23
C PRO A 547 19.13 13.34 5.55
N GLY A 548 20.34 13.30 6.12
CA GLY A 548 21.55 13.88 5.53
C GLY A 548 21.86 13.37 4.12
N ASP A 549 22.61 14.14 3.32
CA ASP A 549 23.06 13.74 1.98
C ASP A 549 24.35 12.91 2.05
N ILE A 550 24.61 12.06 1.06
CA ILE A 550 25.81 11.22 1.04
C ILE A 550 26.96 12.02 0.42
N VAL A 551 28.07 12.12 1.14
CA VAL A 551 29.34 12.65 0.64
C VAL A 551 30.39 11.56 0.70
N VAL A 552 31.19 11.47 -0.35
CA VAL A 552 32.27 10.48 -0.47
C VAL A 552 33.58 11.23 -0.73
N VAL A 553 34.58 10.99 0.11
CA VAL A 553 35.90 11.62 0.01
C VAL A 553 37.00 10.57 0.15
N PRO A 554 38.20 10.76 -0.44
CA PRO A 554 39.33 9.86 -0.23
C PRO A 554 39.77 9.76 1.23
N LEU A 555 40.40 8.65 1.63
CA LEU A 555 40.93 8.47 3.01
C LEU A 555 41.89 9.56 3.49
N HIS A 556 42.62 10.19 2.57
CA HIS A 556 43.58 11.26 2.86
C HIS A 556 42.98 12.66 2.73
N ALA A 557 41.65 12.77 2.51
CA ALA A 557 40.99 14.05 2.42
C ALA A 557 41.14 14.83 3.73
N SER A 558 41.37 16.12 3.60
CA SER A 558 41.39 17.08 4.69
C SER A 558 39.97 17.44 5.13
N ILE A 559 39.82 17.92 6.38
CA ILE A 559 38.54 18.45 6.90
C ILE A 559 38.01 19.58 6.00
N GLY A 560 38.91 20.41 5.45
CA GLY A 560 38.56 21.47 4.50
C GLY A 560 38.02 20.95 3.17
N GLU A 561 38.57 19.86 2.63
CA GLU A 561 38.03 19.20 1.43
C GLU A 561 36.66 18.58 1.70
N LEU A 562 36.45 17.98 2.88
CA LEU A 562 35.13 17.48 3.29
C LEU A 562 34.09 18.61 3.37
N LEU A 563 34.47 19.78 3.90
CA LEU A 563 33.59 20.97 3.95
C LEU A 563 33.20 21.45 2.55
N VAL A 564 34.16 21.48 1.62
CA VAL A 564 33.91 21.88 0.22
C VAL A 564 33.00 20.87 -0.48
N GLU A 565 33.23 19.58 -0.31
CA GLU A 565 32.38 18.54 -0.92
C GLU A 565 30.97 18.52 -0.30
N ALA A 566 30.86 18.80 1.01
CA ALA A 566 29.58 18.97 1.68
C ALA A 566 28.78 20.17 1.14
N GLU A 567 29.42 21.32 0.96
CA GLU A 567 28.80 22.48 0.31
C GLU A 567 28.33 22.11 -1.10
N HIS A 568 29.22 21.53 -1.90
CA HIS A 568 28.92 21.12 -3.27
C HIS A 568 27.73 20.17 -3.33
N ALA A 569 27.69 19.14 -2.48
CA ALA A 569 26.60 18.17 -2.43
C ALA A 569 25.25 18.84 -2.11
N LEU A 570 25.20 19.71 -1.09
CA LEU A 570 23.96 20.40 -0.72
C LEU A 570 23.48 21.34 -1.85
N ARG A 571 24.38 22.16 -2.39
CA ARG A 571 24.09 23.11 -3.48
C ARG A 571 23.68 22.42 -4.76
N ASP A 572 24.34 21.31 -5.10
CA ASP A 572 24.03 20.57 -6.31
C ASP A 572 22.68 19.86 -6.17
N THR A 573 22.44 19.17 -5.06
CA THR A 573 21.26 18.31 -4.92
C THR A 573 19.95 19.07 -4.74
N TYR A 574 19.91 20.15 -3.96
CA TYR A 574 18.65 20.71 -3.45
C TYR A 574 18.37 22.16 -3.89
N CYS A 575 17.12 22.47 -4.22
CA CYS A 575 16.71 23.83 -4.56
C CYS A 575 16.94 24.81 -3.40
N PHE A 576 16.62 24.36 -2.18
CA PHE A 576 16.73 25.14 -0.94
C PHE A 576 18.14 25.66 -0.62
N PHE A 577 19.18 24.99 -1.13
CA PHE A 577 20.58 25.31 -0.87
C PHE A 577 21.30 25.93 -2.07
N GLU A 578 20.60 26.52 -3.04
CA GLU A 578 21.23 27.04 -4.28
C GLU A 578 22.39 28.01 -4.03
N ASN A 579 22.23 28.91 -3.05
CA ASN A 579 23.21 29.93 -2.68
C ASN A 579 23.91 29.62 -1.33
N PHE A 580 23.81 28.38 -0.85
CA PHE A 580 24.39 27.99 0.43
C PHE A 580 25.92 28.08 0.40
N GLN A 581 26.52 28.54 1.49
CA GLN A 581 27.96 28.59 1.71
C GLN A 581 28.29 27.91 3.04
N ALA A 582 29.14 26.89 3.00
CA ALA A 582 29.50 26.14 4.20
C ALA A 582 30.65 26.85 4.95
N GLU A 583 30.53 26.97 6.27
CA GLU A 583 31.48 27.70 7.11
C GLU A 583 32.31 26.75 7.98
N SER A 584 31.64 25.79 8.61
CA SER A 584 32.25 24.83 9.54
C SER A 584 31.49 23.51 9.56
N LEU A 585 32.19 22.47 10.03
CA LEU A 585 31.64 21.15 10.27
C LEU A 585 31.43 20.93 11.77
N ASP A 586 30.43 20.11 12.10
CA ASP A 586 30.12 19.62 13.44
C ASP A 586 30.21 18.08 13.42
N GLY A 587 30.70 17.48 14.52
CA GLY A 587 30.99 16.05 14.60
C GLY A 587 32.40 15.63 14.13
N ILE A 588 33.27 16.57 13.78
CA ILE A 588 34.68 16.32 13.46
C ILE A 588 35.58 17.34 14.14
N THR A 589 36.71 16.88 14.70
CA THR A 589 37.67 17.73 15.42
C THR A 589 38.92 17.97 14.60
N GLY A 590 39.62 19.08 14.81
CA GLY A 590 40.86 19.42 14.10
C GLY A 590 40.72 20.64 13.19
N ASP A 591 41.84 21.04 12.59
CA ASP A 591 41.94 22.17 11.69
C ASP A 591 41.60 21.78 10.25
N LYS A 592 41.33 22.78 9.39
CA LYS A 592 40.92 22.56 7.99
C LYS A 592 41.92 21.73 7.16
N TRP A 593 43.21 21.75 7.51
CA TRP A 593 44.26 21.00 6.83
C TRP A 593 44.49 19.59 7.40
N ASP A 594 43.90 19.28 8.55
CA ASP A 594 44.06 17.97 9.16
C ASP A 594 43.30 16.91 8.33
N PRO A 595 43.86 15.71 8.15
CA PRO A 595 43.14 14.59 7.56
C PRO A 595 41.88 14.26 8.37
N VAL A 596 40.78 13.97 7.68
CA VAL A 596 39.50 13.60 8.29
C VAL A 596 39.65 12.46 9.32
N MET A 597 40.51 11.48 9.01
CA MET A 597 40.82 10.35 9.89
C MET A 597 41.46 10.75 11.24
N LEU A 598 42.16 11.88 11.31
CA LEU A 598 42.69 12.40 12.59
C LEU A 598 41.61 13.11 13.40
N GLY A 599 40.52 13.56 12.76
CA GLY A 599 39.44 14.29 13.40
C GLY A 599 38.44 13.45 14.17
N GLY A 600 38.61 12.12 14.17
CA GLY A 600 37.78 11.16 14.90
C GLY A 600 36.51 10.71 14.19
N ALA A 601 36.26 11.19 12.97
CA ALA A 601 35.10 10.76 12.17
C ALA A 601 35.43 9.50 11.36
N GLU A 602 34.54 8.52 11.42
CA GLU A 602 34.63 7.25 10.69
C GLU A 602 33.64 7.20 9.51
N SER A 603 33.90 6.34 8.51
CA SER A 603 32.95 6.08 7.43
C SER A 603 31.62 5.59 8.02
N GLY A 604 30.51 6.23 7.66
CA GLY A 604 29.19 6.00 8.26
C GLY A 604 28.69 7.13 9.15
N ASP A 605 29.57 7.99 9.63
CA ASP A 605 29.21 9.04 10.57
C ASP A 605 28.33 10.12 9.93
N THR A 606 27.54 10.75 10.79
CA THR A 606 26.72 11.91 10.43
C THR A 606 27.45 13.19 10.82
N ILE A 607 27.84 13.99 9.82
CA ILE A 607 28.57 15.24 9.98
C ILE A 607 27.59 16.40 9.82
N GLY A 608 27.54 17.28 10.82
CA GLY A 608 26.78 18.52 10.74
C GLY A 608 27.49 19.56 9.89
N VAL A 609 26.74 20.39 9.15
CA VAL A 609 27.30 21.50 8.37
C VAL A 609 26.61 22.79 8.77
N HIS A 610 27.41 23.73 9.27
CA HIS A 610 26.97 25.09 9.49
C HIS A 610 27.32 25.95 8.28
N GLY A 611 26.49 26.95 8.03
CA GLY A 611 26.67 27.87 6.93
C GLY A 611 25.52 28.87 6.85
N HIS A 612 25.52 29.64 5.77
CA HIS A 612 24.50 30.64 5.47
C HIS A 612 24.05 30.54 4.01
N GLY A 613 22.95 31.21 3.66
CA GLY A 613 22.44 31.24 2.28
C GLY A 613 21.42 30.15 1.93
N ALA A 614 20.88 29.44 2.92
CA ALA A 614 19.70 28.60 2.74
C ALA A 614 18.47 29.49 2.49
N ASP A 615 17.70 29.21 1.42
CA ASP A 615 16.58 30.06 1.00
C ASP A 615 15.31 29.74 1.82
N MET A 616 15.17 30.37 2.99
CA MET A 616 14.04 30.15 3.89
C MET A 616 12.67 30.53 3.31
N GLU A 617 12.64 31.36 2.26
CA GLU A 617 11.43 31.90 1.64
C GLU A 617 10.95 31.06 0.43
N THR A 618 11.76 30.13 -0.05
CA THR A 618 11.41 29.31 -1.22
C THR A 618 10.21 28.38 -0.99
N GLY A 619 9.27 28.40 -1.94
CA GLY A 619 8.19 27.41 -2.00
C GLY A 619 8.68 25.98 -2.29
N LEU A 620 9.94 25.82 -2.73
CA LEU A 620 10.59 24.55 -3.03
C LEU A 620 11.49 24.06 -1.89
N ARG A 621 11.14 24.40 -0.65
CA ARG A 621 11.90 23.97 0.53
C ARG A 621 11.76 22.46 0.75
N CYS A 622 10.55 21.98 1.03
CA CYS A 622 10.25 20.57 1.28
C CYS A 622 9.27 19.99 0.26
N GLN A 623 9.31 18.68 0.02
CA GLN A 623 8.44 17.97 -0.92
C GLN A 623 6.94 18.13 -0.62
N GLY A 624 6.57 18.34 0.64
CA GLY A 624 5.20 18.63 1.06
C GLY A 624 4.73 20.06 0.78
N GLY A 625 5.55 20.89 0.14
CA GLY A 625 5.25 22.30 -0.13
C GLY A 625 5.22 23.18 1.12
N ALA A 626 4.90 24.46 0.91
CA ALA A 626 4.79 25.48 1.97
C ALA A 626 3.43 25.47 2.68
N ASP A 627 2.41 24.82 2.11
CA ASP A 627 1.08 24.77 2.70
C ASP A 627 1.11 24.02 4.03
N ALA A 628 0.61 24.67 5.09
CA ALA A 628 0.27 24.01 6.35
C ALA A 628 -1.11 23.39 6.19
N TRP A 629 -1.14 22.09 5.94
CA TRP A 629 -2.36 21.29 5.93
C TRP A 629 -2.32 20.39 7.17
N GLU A 630 -3.50 20.21 7.75
CA GLU A 630 -3.66 19.44 8.97
C GLU A 630 -4.61 18.28 8.68
N VAL A 631 -4.19 17.06 8.99
CA VAL A 631 -5.05 15.87 8.93
C VAL A 631 -5.45 15.50 10.34
N GLN A 632 -6.75 15.33 10.57
CA GLN A 632 -7.27 14.72 11.79
C GLN A 632 -8.42 13.79 11.43
N CYS A 633 -8.09 12.66 10.81
CA CYS A 633 -9.10 11.69 10.43
C CYS A 633 -9.57 10.86 11.65
N VAL A 634 -10.81 10.37 11.63
CA VAL A 634 -11.36 9.51 12.70
C VAL A 634 -10.63 8.17 12.85
N CYS A 635 -9.85 7.74 11.84
CA CYS A 635 -8.97 6.59 11.97
C CYS A 635 -7.70 6.89 12.78
N GLY A 636 -7.44 8.16 13.12
CA GLY A 636 -6.23 8.61 13.81
C GLY A 636 -5.09 9.01 12.87
N ALA A 637 -5.34 9.18 11.57
CA ALA A 637 -4.30 9.64 10.64
C ALA A 637 -4.00 11.12 10.90
N GLN A 638 -2.72 11.46 10.88
CA GLN A 638 -2.19 12.82 11.10
C GLN A 638 -1.43 13.38 9.89
N ASP A 639 -1.28 12.57 8.84
CA ASP A 639 -0.56 12.90 7.62
C ASP A 639 -1.23 12.17 6.44
N ASP A 640 -0.87 12.53 5.22
CA ASP A 640 -1.37 11.98 3.96
C ASP A 640 -0.72 10.61 3.72
N ASP A 641 -1.57 9.61 3.52
CA ASP A 641 -1.20 8.25 3.19
C ASP A 641 -1.54 7.89 1.74
N GLY A 642 -1.83 8.89 0.90
CA GLY A 642 -2.18 8.74 -0.51
C GLY A 642 -3.59 8.25 -0.76
N GLU A 643 -4.40 8.11 0.28
CA GLU A 643 -5.82 7.82 0.15
C GLU A 643 -6.61 9.08 -0.17
N ARG A 644 -7.82 8.91 -0.72
CA ARG A 644 -8.63 10.05 -1.13
C ARG A 644 -9.14 10.83 0.10
N MET A 645 -8.84 12.13 0.15
CA MET A 645 -9.20 13.00 1.27
C MET A 645 -10.15 14.14 0.88
N VAL A 646 -10.78 14.73 1.89
CA VAL A 646 -11.62 15.92 1.81
C VAL A 646 -11.32 16.84 2.99
N ALA A 647 -11.22 18.15 2.74
CA ALA A 647 -11.09 19.17 3.77
C ALA A 647 -12.46 19.61 4.28
N CYS A 648 -12.62 19.77 5.60
CA CYS A 648 -13.80 20.36 6.20
C CYS A 648 -13.92 21.85 5.83
N ASP A 649 -15.04 22.28 5.26
CA ASP A 649 -15.23 23.69 4.86
C ASP A 649 -15.31 24.67 6.04
N ALA A 650 -15.51 24.16 7.26
CA ALA A 650 -15.54 25.00 8.47
C ALA A 650 -14.18 25.14 9.16
N CYS A 651 -13.38 24.07 9.26
CA CYS A 651 -12.10 24.09 9.98
C CYS A 651 -10.86 23.87 9.09
N ASN A 652 -11.03 23.60 7.80
CA ASN A 652 -9.98 23.26 6.82
C ASN A 652 -9.12 22.03 7.15
N VAL A 653 -9.52 21.23 8.15
CA VAL A 653 -8.86 19.97 8.50
C VAL A 653 -9.25 18.88 7.51
N TRP A 654 -8.27 18.08 7.10
CA TRP A 654 -8.42 17.00 6.14
C TRP A 654 -8.82 15.68 6.80
N HIS A 655 -9.70 14.95 6.12
CA HIS A 655 -10.22 13.64 6.53
C HIS A 655 -10.26 12.69 5.33
N HIS A 656 -10.05 11.39 5.55
CA HIS A 656 -10.26 10.40 4.50
C HIS A 656 -11.74 10.31 4.13
N THR A 657 -12.02 10.37 2.82
CA THR A 657 -13.37 10.24 2.27
C THR A 657 -14.04 8.94 2.74
N ARG A 658 -13.32 7.82 2.67
CA ARG A 658 -13.78 6.51 3.17
C ARG A 658 -14.16 6.52 4.65
N CYS A 659 -13.37 7.18 5.50
CA CYS A 659 -13.62 7.25 6.94
C CYS A 659 -14.83 8.11 7.30
N VAL A 660 -15.20 9.06 6.44
CA VAL A 660 -16.39 9.90 6.60
C VAL A 660 -17.60 9.41 5.76
N GLY A 661 -17.50 8.21 5.19
CA GLY A 661 -18.61 7.54 4.50
C GLY A 661 -18.80 7.95 3.03
N ILE A 662 -17.84 8.64 2.44
CA ILE A 662 -17.81 8.97 1.00
C ILE A 662 -17.04 7.87 0.28
N ALA A 663 -17.71 7.11 -0.58
CA ALA A 663 -17.07 6.07 -1.38
C ALA A 663 -16.09 6.66 -2.40
N ASP A 664 -15.07 5.90 -2.80
CA ASP A 664 -14.03 6.37 -3.73
C ASP A 664 -14.60 6.80 -5.09
N GLY A 665 -15.64 6.12 -5.58
CA GLY A 665 -16.34 6.47 -6.82
C GLY A 665 -17.43 7.54 -6.67
N ALA A 666 -17.70 8.02 -5.45
CA ALA A 666 -18.69 9.07 -5.21
C ALA A 666 -18.03 10.46 -5.27
N PRO A 667 -18.66 11.46 -5.91
CA PRO A 667 -18.16 12.83 -5.87
C PRO A 667 -18.16 13.36 -4.43
N VAL A 668 -17.21 14.25 -4.12
CA VAL A 668 -17.22 14.95 -2.84
C VAL A 668 -18.40 15.93 -2.84
N PRO A 669 -19.21 16.00 -1.76
CA PRO A 669 -20.26 16.99 -1.66
C PRO A 669 -19.72 18.43 -1.82
N PRO A 670 -20.49 19.37 -2.40
CA PRO A 670 -20.05 20.76 -2.52
C PRO A 670 -19.77 21.46 -1.19
N LEU A 671 -20.39 20.99 -0.11
CA LEU A 671 -20.15 21.41 1.26
C LEU A 671 -19.98 20.18 2.14
N PHE A 672 -18.82 20.05 2.78
CA PHE A 672 -18.47 19.00 3.72
C PHE A 672 -18.11 19.60 5.08
N LEU A 673 -18.80 19.13 6.11
CA LEU A 673 -18.50 19.45 7.51
C LEU A 673 -18.04 18.17 8.22
N CYS A 674 -16.94 18.25 8.95
CA CYS A 674 -16.48 17.14 9.77
C CYS A 674 -17.46 16.87 10.92
N ILE A 675 -17.32 15.72 11.60
CA ILE A 675 -18.20 15.31 12.70
C ILE A 675 -18.23 16.36 13.82
N SER A 676 -17.10 16.99 14.13
CA SER A 676 -17.00 18.04 15.14
C SER A 676 -17.72 19.33 14.72
N CYS A 677 -17.49 19.81 13.50
CA CYS A 677 -18.11 21.03 12.99
C CYS A 677 -19.62 20.87 12.74
N SER A 678 -20.04 19.72 12.21
CA SER A 678 -21.47 19.40 12.04
C SER A 678 -22.18 19.28 13.39
N GLY A 679 -21.54 18.68 14.40
CA GLY A 679 -22.05 18.63 15.77
C GLY A 679 -22.19 20.02 16.40
N ALA A 680 -21.19 20.89 16.22
CA ALA A 680 -21.23 22.27 16.71
C ALA A 680 -22.34 23.08 16.04
N LEU A 681 -22.56 22.91 14.72
CA LEU A 681 -23.64 23.57 14.00
C LEU A 681 -25.02 23.11 14.49
N MET A 682 -25.19 21.80 14.74
CA MET A 682 -26.44 21.25 15.30
C MET A 682 -26.69 21.72 16.73
N ALA A 683 -25.63 21.89 17.53
CA ALA A 683 -25.71 22.38 18.90
C ALA A 683 -26.00 23.89 18.99
N ALA A 684 -25.58 24.67 17.99
CA ALA A 684 -25.80 26.12 17.94
C ALA A 684 -27.28 26.52 17.80
N GLY A 685 -28.17 25.58 17.46
CA GLY A 685 -29.60 25.84 17.26
C GLY A 685 -29.87 26.80 16.08
N PRO A 686 -31.13 26.99 15.69
CA PRO A 686 -31.46 28.03 14.71
C PRO A 686 -31.13 29.40 15.31
N ILE A 687 -30.38 30.22 14.56
CA ILE A 687 -30.18 31.64 14.88
C ILE A 687 -31.59 32.25 14.90
N SER A 688 -32.06 32.63 16.08
CA SER A 688 -33.25 33.47 16.22
C SER A 688 -32.88 34.83 15.63
N GLY A 689 -33.28 35.04 14.38
CA GLY A 689 -33.33 36.35 13.76
C GLY A 689 -34.49 37.17 14.28
#